data_AF-A0AAU9J133-F1
#
_entry.id   AF-A0AAU9J133-F1
#
_cell.length_a   1.000
_cell.length_b   1.000
_cell.length_c   1.000
_cell.angle_alpha   90.00
_cell.angle_beta   90.00
_cell.angle_gamma   90.00
#
_symmetry.space_group_name_H-M   'P 1'
#
loop_
_entity.id
_entity.type
_entity.pdbx_description
1 polymer ?
#
loop_
_entity_poly.entity_id
_entity_poly.type
_entity_poly.pdbx_seq_one_letter_code
_entity_poly.pdbx_strand_id
1 'polypeptide(L)'
;MTMQHLVIASHYIWWTLLLLISFPQISSCLEAIIVYTDINSLNSGNFNQSSILEITHSLAYLVDWHKCSISEIQICLENFPNSLILLDLSNDIEDQWAISRVCISYSIIHLVYQSKLKFEDEWTYSVVPSSNEQIEALLSVSSYLNWTQGTVFTSMENYGMKEKFFDHSNGFNFLSVESKSNISELVKRTVFRMGSTLYYVLCGLPESLKLQNLLYSSQLLEAGNGIMFNQESGYDCITEGALIVTDFGYEFVNSPEEYFKNSVIKLMSDMLNEISNDISHELVPLLKNTLKNLLSERKFSLVSIQNGERVIVGSIIKGNLVIFGNITFPGDTSIIPKSTKKVLHLSICAGATNPGSSPSLTQKLGAMGSYVAIDKINESNDILSNFQIEMFNYDCGVTIFDSTFAKACFTDNIGKLGLTHLSSYGSVVTKGTIQIFNQLNISLPVIGSANSDSALGSSTNFPMYVRVVNSNLLSQSIVCLKIMGWIKAAILYENSSWGISSYSSMVAAAKSVQIEIINQENLRVIPPGLNRTALRSYKDQIEAVIDSHARLLIMLIQCPYCNYVAEYFYDLGLRKGDILIYGNPDILTYLSINDTALYKRSEIGSSAFAFGFSQWIGKLGQDIANRILSKFSTPPNSFSCQYYDAIYLAANALDYMIDRGQDYKNSNKLMAVIRETQFSGCTGKVSISKGSNDRIFDVIVIKALKMSKDGNSTSYLVGEYMPYSTNLWTVVNPMVYADGSIIKPSDLRDENGTCPFPSKDVRTFAKGRAILFAICFTVALITAVITFIIWKKWWNINVEELKDKQEISPQDFIVGATILIEFFQLASMGPDFSVISPLLYEASNFLSLDLGSIIEMKNGIFWIVVDGVYAGIFAWNILCVVVLFRLDEKWKRIEFFRFLAWLADYLMPILGNLCFIPFVSICLDIFLCDQSIGDSFTDSFLAKDCYYFCWKGSHLIYAILSCFALLSYEPLAVFCRPLWQELQPMLHVKAFPLFLMVKAVFQTAFIVLNKTIKRVSDIGHGIIFIFIMIIYIAFIFKFKSYNYARFSLWQELGLIGVTWLAILSVIGLEISNYLYSTISIIFLFVGWLFIIFLGLFIQYKKYPSLLYRPKSRDTTNLFKFAFTFGKGSKSSLMKFNERKSKIVPAESGD
;
A
#
# COMPACT_ATOMS: atom_id res chain seq x y z
N MET A 1 -53.11 -27.48 36.46
CA MET A 1 -52.35 -28.70 36.80
C MET A 1 -52.62 -29.23 38.21
N THR A 2 -53.28 -28.48 39.11
CA THR A 2 -53.59 -28.92 40.48
C THR A 2 -54.72 -29.97 40.61
N MET A 3 -55.53 -30.18 39.57
CA MET A 3 -56.56 -31.24 39.56
C MET A 3 -56.06 -32.60 39.01
N GLN A 4 -54.92 -32.63 38.29
CA GLN A 4 -54.38 -33.87 37.72
C GLN A 4 -53.64 -34.72 38.77
N HIS A 5 -52.90 -34.10 39.70
CA HIS A 5 -52.12 -34.86 40.69
C HIS A 5 -52.97 -35.51 41.81
N LEU A 6 -54.12 -34.91 42.15
CA LEU A 6 -55.08 -35.54 43.07
C LEU A 6 -55.75 -36.79 42.43
N VAL A 7 -55.97 -36.75 41.10
CA VAL A 7 -56.47 -37.90 40.34
C VAL A 7 -55.39 -38.99 40.26
N ILE A 8 -54.12 -38.62 40.08
CA ILE A 8 -52.98 -39.55 40.02
C ILE A 8 -52.81 -40.32 41.34
N ALA A 9 -52.77 -39.64 42.50
CA ALA A 9 -52.68 -40.33 43.80
C ALA A 9 -53.89 -41.24 44.05
N SER A 10 -55.11 -40.78 43.73
CA SER A 10 -56.33 -41.61 43.83
C SER A 10 -56.34 -42.82 42.88
N HIS A 11 -55.70 -42.71 41.71
CA HIS A 11 -55.58 -43.79 40.75
C HIS A 11 -54.54 -44.83 41.20
N TYR A 12 -53.34 -44.43 41.61
CA TYR A 12 -52.31 -45.38 42.08
C TYR A 12 -52.81 -46.20 43.28
N ILE A 13 -53.48 -45.54 44.22
CA ILE A 13 -54.11 -46.18 45.39
C ILE A 13 -55.13 -47.25 44.97
N TRP A 14 -56.03 -46.93 44.03
CA TRP A 14 -57.04 -47.89 43.55
C TRP A 14 -56.44 -49.11 42.86
N TRP A 15 -55.31 -48.94 42.17
CA TRP A 15 -54.64 -50.01 41.43
C TRP A 15 -53.77 -50.93 42.31
N THR A 16 -53.08 -50.39 43.31
CA THR A 16 -52.38 -51.21 44.33
C THR A 16 -53.38 -52.05 45.10
N LEU A 17 -54.56 -51.49 45.41
CA LEU A 17 -55.70 -52.23 45.97
C LEU A 17 -56.20 -53.32 45.03
N LEU A 18 -56.37 -53.04 43.72
CA LEU A 18 -56.84 -54.04 42.75
C LEU A 18 -55.86 -55.21 42.58
N LEU A 19 -54.54 -54.97 42.65
CA LEU A 19 -53.50 -56.02 42.61
C LEU A 19 -53.50 -56.89 43.86
N LEU A 20 -53.64 -56.29 45.03
CA LEU A 20 -53.74 -57.01 46.31
C LEU A 20 -55.05 -57.82 46.40
N ILE A 21 -56.13 -57.35 45.76
CA ILE A 21 -57.42 -58.07 45.67
C ILE A 21 -57.36 -59.24 44.65
N SER A 22 -56.52 -59.15 43.62
CA SER A 22 -56.45 -60.15 42.53
C SER A 22 -55.74 -61.46 42.91
N PHE A 23 -55.04 -61.51 44.05
CA PHE A 23 -54.34 -62.71 44.55
C PHE A 23 -54.74 -63.04 46.00
N PRO A 24 -55.92 -63.68 46.22
CA PRO A 24 -56.48 -63.87 47.57
C PRO A 24 -55.62 -64.73 48.51
N GLN A 25 -54.80 -65.64 47.96
CA GLN A 25 -54.04 -66.62 48.74
C GLN A 25 -52.77 -66.06 49.42
N ILE A 26 -52.35 -64.82 49.11
CA ILE A 26 -51.12 -64.21 49.64
C ILE A 26 -51.42 -62.90 50.42
N SER A 27 -52.67 -62.42 50.39
CA SER A 27 -53.08 -61.14 51.00
C SER A 27 -52.90 -61.02 52.52
N SER A 28 -52.56 -62.11 53.25
CA SER A 28 -52.30 -62.06 54.68
C SER A 28 -50.83 -61.79 55.06
N CYS A 29 -49.90 -61.73 54.09
CA CYS A 29 -48.46 -61.75 54.37
C CYS A 29 -47.67 -60.54 53.86
N LEU A 30 -48.28 -59.59 53.13
CA LEU A 30 -47.57 -58.47 52.52
C LEU A 30 -48.27 -57.13 52.79
N GLU A 31 -47.79 -56.39 53.80
CA GLU A 31 -48.19 -55.00 54.04
C GLU A 31 -47.20 -54.05 53.33
N ALA A 32 -47.72 -53.05 52.61
CA ALA A 32 -46.91 -52.07 51.87
C ALA A 32 -47.22 -50.64 52.32
N ILE A 33 -46.18 -49.81 52.52
CA ILE A 33 -46.33 -48.40 52.88
C ILE A 33 -45.92 -47.54 51.69
N ILE A 34 -46.76 -46.59 51.28
CA ILE A 34 -46.52 -45.69 50.16
C ILE A 34 -46.24 -44.30 50.72
N VAL A 35 -45.04 -43.79 50.49
CA VAL A 35 -44.60 -42.45 50.87
C VAL A 35 -44.52 -41.59 49.61
N TYR A 36 -45.17 -40.41 49.64
CA TYR A 36 -45.12 -39.46 48.53
C TYR A 36 -44.86 -38.03 49.05
N THR A 37 -44.31 -37.19 48.16
CA THR A 37 -44.07 -35.76 48.41
C THR A 37 -44.86 -34.95 47.37
N ASP A 38 -45.79 -34.10 47.81
CA ASP A 38 -46.42 -33.11 46.92
C ASP A 38 -45.58 -31.82 46.90
N ILE A 39 -44.75 -31.68 45.86
CA ILE A 39 -43.77 -30.59 45.70
C ILE A 39 -44.44 -29.21 45.51
N ASN A 40 -45.75 -29.11 45.24
CA ASN A 40 -46.39 -27.81 44.94
C ASN A 40 -47.35 -27.26 46.02
N SER A 41 -47.47 -27.91 47.19
CA SER A 41 -48.41 -27.46 48.24
C SER A 41 -47.87 -26.37 49.19
N LEU A 42 -46.62 -25.91 49.02
CA LEU A 42 -45.97 -24.95 49.91
C LEU A 42 -46.45 -23.48 49.83
N ASN A 43 -47.49 -23.16 49.04
CA ASN A 43 -47.95 -21.77 48.87
C ASN A 43 -49.43 -21.47 49.21
N SER A 44 -50.16 -22.39 49.84
CA SER A 44 -51.48 -22.06 50.41
C SER A 44 -51.55 -22.46 51.87
N GLY A 45 -51.18 -21.53 52.75
CA GLY A 45 -51.34 -21.67 54.19
C GLY A 45 -52.80 -21.82 54.58
N ASN A 46 -53.19 -23.04 54.91
CA ASN A 46 -54.14 -23.44 55.97
C ASN A 46 -54.65 -24.85 55.69
N PHE A 47 -54.16 -25.85 56.44
CA PHE A 47 -54.88 -27.13 56.62
C PHE A 47 -54.63 -27.70 58.02
N ASN A 48 -55.72 -28.11 58.67
CA ASN A 48 -55.76 -28.77 59.97
C ASN A 48 -55.50 -30.29 59.86
N GLN A 49 -55.08 -30.86 61.00
CA GLN A 49 -54.61 -32.22 61.28
C GLN A 49 -55.39 -33.39 60.65
N SER A 50 -54.72 -34.15 59.76
CA SER A 50 -54.43 -35.60 59.88
C SER A 50 -53.61 -36.03 58.64
N SER A 51 -52.31 -36.29 58.79
CA SER A 51 -51.36 -36.58 57.70
C SER A 51 -51.29 -38.06 57.28
N ILE A 52 -52.05 -38.93 57.93
CA ILE A 52 -52.15 -40.36 57.63
C ILE A 52 -53.59 -40.66 57.24
N LEU A 53 -53.82 -41.04 55.99
CA LEU A 53 -55.13 -41.51 55.54
C LEU A 53 -55.14 -43.04 55.61
N GLU A 54 -55.90 -43.59 56.55
CA GLU A 54 -56.13 -45.04 56.64
C GLU A 54 -57.14 -45.43 55.54
N ILE A 55 -56.69 -46.22 54.56
CA ILE A 55 -57.54 -46.66 53.45
C ILE A 55 -58.20 -47.97 53.86
N THR A 56 -59.51 -48.08 53.65
CA THR A 56 -60.44 -49.00 54.33
C THR A 56 -60.29 -50.51 54.07
N HIS A 57 -59.11 -51.01 53.73
CA HIS A 57 -58.74 -52.42 53.90
C HIS A 57 -57.24 -52.52 54.26
N SER A 58 -56.95 -53.32 55.27
CA SER A 58 -55.74 -53.43 56.10
C SER A 58 -54.40 -53.78 55.42
N LEU A 59 -54.11 -53.26 54.21
CA LEU A 59 -52.96 -53.70 53.41
C LEU A 59 -52.09 -52.60 52.79
N ALA A 60 -52.49 -51.32 52.81
CA ALA A 60 -51.62 -50.23 52.37
C ALA A 60 -51.86 -48.90 53.10
N TYR A 61 -50.78 -48.20 53.46
CA TYR A 61 -50.81 -46.90 54.13
C TYR A 61 -50.16 -45.81 53.29
N LEU A 62 -50.77 -44.62 53.23
CA LEU A 62 -50.27 -43.48 52.46
C LEU A 62 -49.75 -42.39 53.42
N VAL A 63 -48.49 -41.99 53.26
CA VAL A 63 -47.85 -40.96 54.10
C VAL A 63 -47.32 -39.81 53.24
N ASP A 64 -47.73 -38.57 53.57
CA ASP A 64 -47.20 -37.34 52.97
C ASP A 64 -45.96 -36.88 53.74
N TRP A 65 -44.78 -37.05 53.14
CA TRP A 65 -43.49 -36.86 53.81
C TRP A 65 -43.26 -35.41 54.28
N HIS A 66 -43.67 -34.40 53.51
CA HIS A 66 -43.46 -33.00 53.92
C HIS A 66 -44.35 -32.55 55.09
N LYS A 67 -45.35 -33.35 55.47
CA LYS A 67 -46.23 -33.10 56.61
C LYS A 67 -45.93 -33.98 57.83
N CYS A 68 -44.95 -34.89 57.72
CA CYS A 68 -44.55 -35.79 58.79
C CYS A 68 -43.07 -35.58 59.13
N SER A 69 -42.75 -35.46 60.42
CA SER A 69 -41.39 -35.50 60.91
C SER A 69 -40.83 -36.94 60.85
N ILE A 70 -39.51 -37.09 60.77
CA ILE A 70 -38.83 -38.41 60.79
C ILE A 70 -39.29 -39.27 61.97
N SER A 71 -39.52 -38.65 63.14
CA SER A 71 -40.06 -39.32 64.33
C SER A 71 -41.49 -39.82 64.16
N GLU A 72 -42.35 -39.13 63.42
CA GLU A 72 -43.73 -39.58 63.17
C GLU A 72 -43.77 -40.78 62.23
N ILE A 73 -42.84 -40.85 61.28
CA ILE A 73 -42.69 -42.01 60.38
C ILE A 73 -42.11 -43.19 61.11
N GLN A 74 -41.13 -42.96 61.99
CA GLN A 74 -40.62 -44.00 62.87
C GLN A 74 -41.73 -44.59 63.75
N ILE A 75 -42.56 -43.73 64.36
CA ILE A 75 -43.75 -44.16 65.11
C ILE A 75 -44.74 -44.91 64.21
N CYS A 76 -44.93 -44.48 62.97
CA CYS A 76 -45.79 -45.15 62.00
C CYS A 76 -45.28 -46.58 61.72
N LEU A 77 -43.99 -46.74 61.46
CA LEU A 77 -43.36 -48.04 61.19
C LEU A 77 -43.32 -48.96 62.42
N GLU A 78 -43.17 -48.39 63.62
CA GLU A 78 -43.31 -49.13 64.88
C GLU A 78 -44.71 -49.70 65.08
N ASN A 79 -45.74 -49.02 64.56
CA ASN A 79 -47.13 -49.49 64.60
C ASN A 79 -47.46 -50.53 63.51
N PHE A 80 -46.57 -50.73 62.51
CA PHE A 80 -46.76 -51.66 61.39
C PHE A 80 -45.58 -52.63 61.22
N PRO A 81 -45.29 -53.49 62.21
CA PRO A 81 -44.11 -54.36 62.22
C PRO A 81 -44.07 -55.43 61.11
N ASN A 82 -45.17 -55.62 60.37
CA ASN A 82 -45.28 -56.60 59.28
C ASN A 82 -45.10 -55.98 57.89
N SER A 83 -44.82 -54.68 57.80
CA SER A 83 -44.58 -54.01 56.52
C SER A 83 -43.27 -54.45 55.90
N LEU A 84 -43.32 -55.01 54.69
CA LEU A 84 -42.15 -55.58 54.02
C LEU A 84 -41.56 -54.65 52.95
N ILE A 85 -42.37 -53.74 52.40
CA ILE A 85 -42.00 -52.88 51.28
C ILE A 85 -42.50 -51.45 51.54
N LEU A 86 -41.62 -50.47 51.37
CA LEU A 86 -41.92 -49.05 51.34
C LEU A 86 -41.68 -48.50 49.93
N LEU A 87 -42.72 -47.98 49.29
CA LEU A 87 -42.65 -47.30 47.99
C LEU A 87 -42.43 -45.81 48.21
N ASP A 88 -41.29 -45.30 47.75
CA ASP A 88 -40.87 -43.91 47.92
C ASP A 88 -40.92 -43.18 46.58
N LEU A 89 -41.82 -42.21 46.49
CA LEU A 89 -41.97 -41.32 45.33
C LEU A 89 -41.25 -39.98 45.51
N SER A 90 -40.49 -39.81 46.60
CA SER A 90 -39.72 -38.59 46.83
C SER A 90 -38.60 -38.43 45.81
N ASN A 91 -38.37 -37.18 45.42
CA ASN A 91 -37.36 -36.80 44.45
C ASN A 91 -36.17 -36.08 45.12
N ASP A 92 -36.18 -35.92 46.44
CA ASP A 92 -35.14 -35.25 47.21
C ASP A 92 -34.17 -36.27 47.82
N ILE A 93 -32.87 -35.98 47.73
CA ILE A 93 -31.82 -36.90 48.17
C ILE A 93 -31.73 -37.02 49.69
N GLU A 94 -32.01 -35.93 50.42
CA GLU A 94 -32.00 -35.92 51.89
C GLU A 94 -33.19 -36.72 52.42
N ASP A 95 -34.35 -36.57 51.77
CA ASP A 95 -35.56 -37.33 52.08
C ASP A 95 -35.35 -38.83 51.81
N GLN A 96 -34.89 -39.20 50.61
CA GLN A 96 -34.58 -40.59 50.27
C GLN A 96 -33.55 -41.20 51.23
N TRP A 97 -32.54 -40.44 51.64
CA TRP A 97 -31.51 -40.92 52.57
C TRP A 97 -32.08 -41.14 53.98
N ALA A 98 -32.91 -40.21 54.46
CA ALA A 98 -33.58 -40.34 55.75
C ALA A 98 -34.53 -41.55 55.76
N ILE A 99 -35.35 -41.71 54.71
CA ILE A 99 -36.24 -42.88 54.54
C ILE A 99 -35.43 -44.17 54.50
N SER A 100 -34.36 -44.21 53.72
CA SER A 100 -33.51 -45.39 53.58
C SER A 100 -32.91 -45.83 54.91
N ARG A 101 -32.45 -44.89 55.76
CA ARG A 101 -31.93 -45.21 57.11
C ARG A 101 -32.99 -45.80 58.01
N VAL A 102 -34.21 -45.29 57.91
CA VAL A 102 -35.34 -45.81 58.66
C VAL A 102 -35.69 -47.22 58.17
N CYS A 103 -35.82 -47.43 56.85
CA CYS A 103 -36.06 -48.75 56.25
C CYS A 103 -35.00 -49.79 56.66
N ILE A 104 -33.71 -49.43 56.67
CA ILE A 104 -32.62 -50.30 57.15
C ILE A 104 -32.82 -50.67 58.63
N SER A 105 -33.19 -49.70 59.47
CA SER A 105 -33.37 -49.91 60.93
C SER A 105 -34.52 -50.87 61.25
N TYR A 106 -35.54 -50.92 60.39
CA TYR A 106 -36.73 -51.78 60.55
C TYR A 106 -36.75 -52.98 59.59
N SER A 107 -35.68 -53.24 58.83
CA SER A 107 -35.63 -54.34 57.86
C SER A 107 -36.76 -54.31 56.82
N ILE A 108 -37.05 -53.11 56.31
CA ILE A 108 -38.08 -52.86 55.29
C ILE A 108 -37.38 -52.60 53.95
N ILE A 109 -37.90 -53.19 52.87
CA ILE A 109 -37.39 -52.96 51.52
C ILE A 109 -37.88 -51.59 51.03
N HIS A 110 -36.96 -50.69 50.74
CA HIS A 110 -37.21 -49.35 50.23
C HIS A 110 -37.16 -49.35 48.69
N LEU A 111 -38.32 -49.34 48.05
CA LEU A 111 -38.46 -49.20 46.60
C LEU A 111 -38.59 -47.73 46.24
N VAL A 112 -37.55 -47.12 45.70
CA VAL A 112 -37.52 -45.71 45.31
C VAL A 112 -37.90 -45.57 43.83
N TYR A 113 -38.68 -44.55 43.47
CA TYR A 113 -38.99 -44.22 42.07
C TYR A 113 -37.71 -44.10 41.23
N GLN A 114 -36.79 -43.23 41.64
CA GLN A 114 -35.46 -43.07 41.06
C GLN A 114 -34.46 -42.75 42.18
N SER A 115 -33.54 -43.68 42.46
CA SER A 115 -32.54 -43.48 43.50
C SER A 115 -31.54 -42.38 43.11
N LYS A 116 -31.46 -41.32 43.93
CA LYS A 116 -30.38 -40.33 43.88
C LYS A 116 -29.24 -40.65 44.86
N LEU A 117 -29.39 -41.71 45.64
CA LEU A 117 -28.39 -42.16 46.61
C LEU A 117 -27.19 -42.76 45.87
N LYS A 118 -25.98 -42.38 46.28
CA LYS A 118 -24.72 -42.93 45.72
C LYS A 118 -24.46 -44.39 46.09
N PHE A 119 -25.18 -44.90 47.09
CA PHE A 119 -25.01 -46.24 47.63
C PHE A 119 -26.37 -46.94 47.59
N GLU A 120 -26.48 -47.98 46.78
CA GLU A 120 -27.54 -48.97 46.94
C GLU A 120 -27.13 -49.86 48.11
N ASP A 121 -27.70 -49.60 49.28
CA ASP A 121 -27.59 -50.51 50.42
C ASP A 121 -28.49 -51.74 50.18
N GLU A 122 -28.30 -52.84 50.90
CA GLU A 122 -29.06 -54.11 50.71
C GLU A 122 -30.59 -54.01 50.86
N TRP A 123 -31.10 -52.84 51.24
CA TRP A 123 -32.51 -52.60 51.51
C TRP A 123 -33.15 -51.63 50.52
N THR A 124 -32.38 -50.92 49.69
CA THR A 124 -32.91 -49.84 48.84
C THR A 124 -32.72 -50.16 47.38
N TYR A 125 -33.81 -50.15 46.62
CA TYR A 125 -33.84 -50.55 45.21
C TYR A 125 -34.58 -49.50 44.38
N SER A 126 -33.97 -49.08 43.27
CA SER A 126 -34.59 -48.13 42.34
C SER A 126 -35.51 -48.86 41.37
N VAL A 127 -36.73 -48.37 41.14
CA VAL A 127 -37.69 -48.93 40.17
C VAL A 127 -37.40 -48.45 38.75
N VAL A 128 -37.04 -47.17 38.60
CA VAL A 128 -36.52 -46.60 37.35
C VAL A 128 -34.99 -46.65 37.39
N PRO A 129 -34.29 -46.89 36.27
CA PRO A 129 -32.84 -46.89 36.24
C PRO A 129 -32.28 -45.57 36.76
N SER A 130 -31.19 -45.68 37.51
CA SER A 130 -30.43 -44.54 37.96
C SER A 130 -29.91 -43.75 36.75
N SER A 131 -29.63 -42.47 36.95
CA SER A 131 -29.01 -41.65 35.89
C SER A 131 -27.69 -42.26 35.41
N ASN A 132 -26.97 -42.95 36.30
CA ASN A 132 -25.71 -43.64 35.99
C ASN A 132 -25.89 -44.81 35.00
N GLU A 133 -26.92 -45.63 35.17
CA GLU A 133 -27.23 -46.75 34.26
C GLU A 133 -27.72 -46.24 32.90
N GLN A 134 -28.55 -45.19 32.90
CA GLN A 134 -28.98 -44.54 31.66
C GLN A 134 -27.79 -43.99 30.86
N ILE A 135 -26.80 -43.41 31.54
CA ILE A 135 -25.57 -42.90 30.90
C ILE A 135 -24.74 -44.05 30.36
N GLU A 136 -24.57 -45.14 31.10
CA GLU A 136 -23.86 -46.32 30.59
C GLU A 136 -24.53 -46.87 29.33
N ALA A 137 -25.86 -46.92 29.30
CA ALA A 137 -26.62 -47.31 28.11
C ALA A 137 -26.39 -46.34 26.93
N LEU A 138 -26.41 -45.02 27.17
CA LEU A 138 -26.09 -44.00 26.17
C LEU A 138 -24.65 -44.12 25.64
N LEU A 139 -23.69 -44.40 26.52
CA LEU A 139 -22.27 -44.58 26.16
C LEU A 139 -22.05 -45.88 25.38
N SER A 140 -22.81 -46.95 25.66
CA SER A 140 -22.80 -48.18 24.86
C SER A 140 -23.28 -47.92 23.41
N VAL A 141 -24.34 -47.12 23.25
CA VAL A 141 -24.81 -46.69 21.91
C VAL A 141 -23.77 -45.81 21.23
N SER A 142 -23.19 -44.86 21.96
CA SER A 142 -22.14 -43.97 21.44
C SER A 142 -20.91 -44.75 20.97
N SER A 143 -20.49 -45.75 21.75
CA SER A 143 -19.37 -46.64 21.41
C SER A 143 -19.64 -47.42 20.12
N TYR A 144 -20.84 -47.96 19.98
CA TYR A 144 -21.25 -48.69 18.78
C TYR A 144 -21.26 -47.79 17.54
N LEU A 145 -21.75 -46.55 17.67
CA LEU A 145 -21.79 -45.57 16.59
C LEU A 145 -20.44 -44.88 16.34
N ASN A 146 -19.41 -45.18 17.14
CA ASN A 146 -18.12 -44.50 17.15
C ASN A 146 -18.23 -42.98 17.36
N TRP A 147 -19.14 -42.58 18.25
CA TRP A 147 -19.37 -41.19 18.67
C TRP A 147 -18.48 -40.87 19.88
N THR A 148 -17.26 -40.42 19.62
CA THR A 148 -16.27 -40.15 20.67
C THR A 148 -16.23 -38.68 21.12
N GLN A 149 -16.97 -37.78 20.47
CA GLN A 149 -17.07 -36.37 20.82
C GLN A 149 -18.46 -35.83 20.53
N GLY A 150 -18.90 -34.80 21.24
CA GLY A 150 -20.23 -34.22 21.06
C GLY A 150 -20.55 -33.12 22.05
N THR A 151 -21.67 -32.43 21.83
CA THR A 151 -22.20 -31.46 22.80
C THR A 151 -23.29 -32.12 23.64
N VAL A 152 -23.10 -32.12 24.95
CA VAL A 152 -24.04 -32.63 25.96
C VAL A 152 -24.78 -31.45 26.60
N PHE A 153 -26.08 -31.35 26.33
CA PHE A 153 -26.98 -30.41 26.98
C PHE A 153 -27.55 -31.07 28.23
N THR A 154 -27.38 -30.45 29.40
CA THR A 154 -27.90 -31.01 30.65
C THR A 154 -28.49 -29.93 31.55
N SER A 155 -29.54 -30.25 32.31
CA SER A 155 -30.19 -29.34 33.26
C SER A 155 -29.71 -29.48 34.70
N MET A 156 -28.75 -30.37 35.00
CA MET A 156 -28.28 -30.65 36.36
C MET A 156 -26.78 -30.44 36.56
N GLU A 157 -26.39 -29.99 37.76
CA GLU A 157 -25.04 -30.10 38.33
C GLU A 157 -24.70 -31.54 38.75
N ASN A 158 -25.09 -32.56 37.99
CA ASN A 158 -24.66 -33.93 38.28
C ASN A 158 -23.19 -34.09 37.87
N TYR A 159 -22.28 -33.71 38.77
CA TYR A 159 -20.84 -33.90 38.64
C TYR A 159 -20.48 -35.33 38.21
N GLY A 160 -21.22 -36.34 38.67
CA GLY A 160 -21.00 -37.75 38.29
C GLY A 160 -21.29 -38.08 36.83
N MET A 161 -22.24 -37.39 36.17
CA MET A 161 -22.47 -37.57 34.72
C MET A 161 -21.28 -37.08 33.91
N LYS A 162 -20.76 -35.91 34.30
CA LYS A 162 -19.64 -35.27 33.65
C LYS A 162 -18.40 -36.17 33.72
N GLU A 163 -18.09 -36.70 34.91
CA GLU A 163 -16.98 -37.62 35.15
C GLU A 163 -17.04 -38.88 34.27
N LYS A 164 -18.19 -39.57 34.20
CA LYS A 164 -18.33 -40.78 33.36
C LYS A 164 -18.15 -40.54 31.86
N PHE A 165 -18.68 -39.43 31.34
CA PHE A 165 -18.47 -39.06 29.94
C PHE A 165 -17.01 -38.63 29.68
N PHE A 166 -16.34 -37.98 30.63
CA PHE A 166 -14.90 -37.68 30.55
C PHE A 166 -14.05 -38.96 30.59
N ASP A 167 -14.38 -39.92 31.46
CA ASP A 167 -13.72 -41.23 31.53
C ASP A 167 -13.88 -42.01 30.22
N HIS A 168 -15.01 -41.83 29.52
CA HIS A 168 -15.26 -42.43 28.22
C HIS A 168 -14.48 -41.73 27.09
N SER A 169 -14.44 -40.39 27.09
CA SER A 169 -13.67 -39.60 26.13
C SER A 169 -13.53 -38.14 26.57
N ASN A 170 -12.34 -37.56 26.35
CA ASN A 170 -12.10 -36.12 26.54
C ASN A 170 -12.81 -35.21 25.52
N GLY A 171 -13.54 -35.78 24.54
CA GLY A 171 -14.16 -35.05 23.43
C GLY A 171 -15.55 -34.46 23.69
N PHE A 172 -16.13 -34.62 24.89
CA PHE A 172 -17.48 -34.14 25.19
C PHE A 172 -17.49 -32.74 25.80
N ASN A 173 -18.31 -31.85 25.23
CA ASN A 173 -18.53 -30.50 25.73
C ASN A 173 -19.87 -30.42 26.46
N PHE A 174 -19.87 -29.93 27.71
CA PHE A 174 -21.08 -29.85 28.53
C PHE A 174 -21.64 -28.44 28.54
N LEU A 175 -22.92 -28.31 28.20
CA LEU A 175 -23.69 -27.08 28.26
C LEU A 175 -24.82 -27.22 29.28
N SER A 176 -24.72 -26.45 30.37
CA SER A 176 -25.80 -26.35 31.35
C SER A 176 -26.96 -25.52 30.79
N VAL A 177 -28.15 -26.11 30.76
CA VAL A 177 -29.39 -25.48 30.32
C VAL A 177 -30.18 -25.07 31.57
N GLU A 178 -29.73 -24.01 32.25
CA GLU A 178 -30.46 -23.45 33.40
C GLU A 178 -31.69 -22.65 32.95
N SER A 179 -32.78 -22.75 33.72
CA SER A 179 -34.09 -22.12 33.43
C SER A 179 -34.08 -20.60 33.29
N LYS A 180 -33.01 -19.91 33.74
CA LYS A 180 -32.84 -18.44 33.68
C LYS A 180 -32.01 -17.95 32.49
N SER A 181 -31.33 -18.82 31.75
CA SER A 181 -30.46 -18.42 30.62
C SER A 181 -31.23 -18.42 29.29
N ASN A 182 -30.92 -17.47 28.41
CA ASN A 182 -31.48 -17.44 27.06
C ASN A 182 -30.90 -18.61 26.24
N ILE A 183 -31.57 -19.77 26.25
CA ILE A 183 -31.16 -21.01 25.56
C ILE A 183 -30.80 -20.72 24.07
N SER A 184 -31.50 -19.78 23.43
CA SER A 184 -31.20 -19.32 22.07
C SER A 184 -29.78 -18.77 21.94
N GLU A 185 -29.34 -17.96 22.91
CA GLU A 185 -28.01 -17.36 22.93
C GLU A 185 -26.93 -18.39 23.28
N LEU A 186 -27.22 -19.34 24.17
CA LEU A 186 -26.31 -20.43 24.54
C LEU A 186 -26.03 -21.36 23.35
N VAL A 187 -27.07 -21.78 22.62
CA VAL A 187 -26.92 -22.60 21.41
C VAL A 187 -26.19 -21.82 20.32
N LYS A 188 -26.57 -20.56 20.08
CA LYS A 188 -25.90 -19.72 19.08
C LYS A 188 -24.42 -19.50 19.41
N ARG A 189 -24.07 -19.20 20.66
CA ARG A 189 -22.69 -18.93 21.08
C ARG A 189 -21.81 -20.17 21.11
N THR A 190 -22.36 -21.29 21.58
CA THR A 190 -21.51 -22.43 21.97
C THR A 190 -21.60 -23.54 20.94
N VAL A 191 -22.77 -23.85 20.40
CA VAL A 191 -22.93 -24.96 19.44
C VAL A 191 -22.36 -24.60 18.08
N PHE A 192 -22.65 -23.40 17.56
CA PHE A 192 -22.05 -22.94 16.30
C PHE A 192 -20.54 -22.77 16.41
N ARG A 193 -20.01 -22.41 17.58
CA ARG A 193 -18.58 -22.27 17.81
C ARG A 193 -17.86 -23.62 17.90
N MET A 194 -18.48 -24.58 18.58
CA MET A 194 -17.89 -25.91 18.77
C MET A 194 -17.98 -26.77 17.51
N GLY A 195 -18.84 -26.41 16.55
CA GLY A 195 -18.99 -27.17 15.31
C GLY A 195 -19.43 -28.61 15.54
N SER A 196 -20.07 -28.90 16.68
CA SER A 196 -20.48 -30.26 17.02
C SER A 196 -21.52 -30.74 16.01
N THR A 197 -21.30 -31.93 15.47
CA THR A 197 -22.26 -32.65 14.63
C THR A 197 -23.10 -33.62 15.45
N LEU A 198 -22.69 -33.90 16.69
CA LEU A 198 -23.30 -34.87 17.60
C LEU A 198 -23.82 -34.16 18.85
N TYR A 199 -25.09 -34.39 19.17
CA TYR A 199 -25.79 -33.75 20.26
C TYR A 199 -26.39 -34.77 21.22
N TYR A 200 -26.17 -34.58 22.51
CA TYR A 200 -26.78 -35.37 23.58
C TYR A 200 -27.68 -34.45 24.38
N VAL A 201 -28.96 -34.77 24.48
CA VAL A 201 -29.92 -33.99 25.25
C VAL A 201 -30.27 -34.79 26.50
N LEU A 202 -29.83 -34.29 27.66
CA LEU A 202 -29.94 -34.91 28.98
C LEU A 202 -30.55 -33.89 29.98
N CYS A 203 -31.66 -33.28 29.58
CA CYS A 203 -32.38 -32.28 30.37
C CYS A 203 -33.86 -32.63 30.54
N GLY A 204 -34.52 -31.96 31.48
CA GLY A 204 -35.96 -32.12 31.72
C GLY A 204 -36.81 -31.82 30.48
N LEU A 205 -38.04 -32.32 30.48
CA LEU A 205 -38.98 -32.22 29.35
C LEU A 205 -39.20 -30.78 28.84
N PRO A 206 -39.44 -29.76 29.69
CA PRO A 206 -39.66 -28.38 29.22
C PRO A 206 -38.44 -27.77 28.52
N GLU A 207 -37.24 -28.06 29.02
CA GLU A 207 -35.98 -27.60 28.44
C GLU A 207 -35.66 -28.35 27.14
N SER A 208 -35.91 -29.66 27.10
CA SER A 208 -35.72 -30.50 25.91
C SER A 208 -36.56 -30.00 24.73
N LEU A 209 -37.86 -29.73 24.94
CA LEU A 209 -38.75 -29.21 23.90
C LEU A 209 -38.29 -27.86 23.34
N LYS A 210 -37.86 -26.93 24.22
CA LYS A 210 -37.30 -25.64 23.80
C LYS A 210 -36.02 -25.83 22.98
N LEU A 211 -35.15 -26.73 23.41
CA LEU A 211 -33.90 -27.03 22.74
C LEU A 211 -34.12 -27.70 21.38
N GLN A 212 -35.04 -28.66 21.28
CA GLN A 212 -35.41 -29.33 20.03
C GLN A 212 -35.89 -28.33 18.98
N ASN A 213 -36.87 -27.49 19.34
CA ASN A 213 -37.37 -26.44 18.46
C ASN A 213 -36.26 -25.47 18.01
N LEU A 214 -35.32 -25.18 18.89
CA LEU A 214 -34.20 -24.30 18.61
C LEU A 214 -33.16 -24.95 17.69
N LEU A 215 -32.79 -26.21 17.92
CA LEU A 215 -31.87 -26.96 17.06
C LEU A 215 -32.47 -27.15 15.65
N TYR A 216 -33.78 -27.42 15.58
CA TYR A 216 -34.52 -27.53 14.32
C TYR A 216 -34.58 -26.19 13.58
N SER A 217 -35.06 -25.12 14.23
CA SER A 217 -35.16 -23.79 13.63
C SER A 217 -33.80 -23.17 13.27
N SER A 218 -32.71 -23.60 13.93
CA SER A 218 -31.34 -23.18 13.62
C SER A 218 -30.66 -24.02 12.54
N GLN A 219 -31.36 -24.97 11.91
CA GLN A 219 -30.82 -25.87 10.88
C GLN A 219 -29.55 -26.63 11.36
N LEU A 220 -29.56 -27.06 12.62
CA LEU A 220 -28.51 -27.87 13.22
C LEU A 220 -28.83 -29.37 13.16
N LEU A 221 -30.01 -29.76 12.68
CA LEU A 221 -30.46 -31.14 12.50
C LEU A 221 -30.56 -31.45 11.01
N GLU A 222 -29.40 -31.47 10.35
CA GLU A 222 -29.24 -31.75 8.91
C GLU A 222 -28.55 -33.10 8.68
N ALA A 223 -28.57 -33.59 7.44
CA ALA A 223 -27.89 -34.83 7.05
C ALA A 223 -26.43 -34.85 7.50
N GLY A 224 -26.02 -35.92 8.19
CA GLY A 224 -24.68 -36.08 8.74
C GLY A 224 -24.51 -35.62 10.20
N ASN A 225 -25.56 -35.08 10.82
CA ASN A 225 -25.59 -34.81 12.26
C ASN A 225 -26.30 -35.94 13.01
N GLY A 226 -25.99 -36.10 14.29
CA GLY A 226 -26.60 -37.08 15.18
C GLY A 226 -27.19 -36.39 16.42
N ILE A 227 -28.34 -36.85 16.87
CA ILE A 227 -28.95 -36.40 18.13
C ILE A 227 -29.44 -37.59 18.93
N MET A 228 -29.10 -37.61 20.22
CA MET A 228 -29.44 -38.67 21.15
C MET A 228 -30.08 -38.08 22.41
N PHE A 229 -31.18 -38.67 22.84
CA PHE A 229 -31.95 -38.28 24.02
C PHE A 229 -31.88 -39.40 25.05
N ASN A 230 -31.87 -39.03 26.33
CA ASN A 230 -32.25 -39.97 27.39
C ASN A 230 -33.78 -40.12 27.47
N GLN A 231 -34.23 -41.06 28.30
CA GLN A 231 -35.65 -41.34 28.57
C GLN A 231 -36.49 -40.08 28.85
N GLU A 232 -36.03 -39.22 29.77
CA GLU A 232 -36.78 -38.03 30.19
C GLU A 232 -36.89 -36.98 29.08
N SER A 233 -35.79 -36.71 28.37
CA SER A 233 -35.75 -35.69 27.33
C SER A 233 -36.37 -36.14 26.01
N GLY A 234 -36.38 -37.44 25.73
CA GLY A 234 -36.89 -38.05 24.50
C GLY A 234 -38.39 -38.31 24.52
N TYR A 235 -39.07 -38.06 25.65
CA TYR A 235 -40.48 -38.43 25.84
C TYR A 235 -41.46 -37.73 24.86
N ASP A 236 -41.23 -36.48 24.47
CA ASP A 236 -42.03 -35.81 23.43
C ASP A 236 -41.19 -35.49 22.19
N CYS A 237 -40.15 -36.29 21.93
CA CYS A 237 -39.27 -36.08 20.79
C CYS A 237 -39.98 -36.45 19.48
N ILE A 238 -40.20 -35.44 18.65
CA ILE A 238 -40.74 -35.56 17.28
C ILE A 238 -39.67 -35.34 16.21
N THR A 239 -38.40 -35.29 16.62
CA THR A 239 -37.28 -34.97 15.73
C THR A 239 -36.95 -36.19 14.88
N GLU A 240 -37.20 -36.11 13.58
CA GLU A 240 -36.89 -37.17 12.62
C GLU A 240 -35.40 -37.58 12.68
N GLY A 241 -35.15 -38.90 12.76
CA GLY A 241 -33.82 -39.48 12.90
C GLY A 241 -33.17 -39.33 14.29
N ALA A 242 -33.89 -38.81 15.29
CA ALA A 242 -33.40 -38.78 16.66
C ALA A 242 -33.32 -40.18 17.27
N LEU A 243 -32.32 -40.41 18.11
CA LEU A 243 -32.18 -41.61 18.91
C LEU A 243 -32.63 -41.35 20.34
N ILE A 244 -33.36 -42.29 20.93
CA ILE A 244 -33.78 -42.23 22.33
C ILE A 244 -33.32 -43.53 22.99
N VAL A 245 -32.56 -43.40 24.07
CA VAL A 245 -32.21 -44.52 24.93
C VAL A 245 -33.12 -44.49 26.14
N THR A 246 -33.93 -45.53 26.29
CA THR A 246 -34.98 -45.59 27.30
C THR A 246 -35.03 -46.95 27.97
N ASP A 247 -35.50 -47.04 29.22
CA ASP A 247 -35.68 -48.34 29.87
C ASP A 247 -36.70 -49.18 29.11
N PHE A 248 -36.48 -50.50 29.07
CA PHE A 248 -37.34 -51.41 28.32
C PHE A 248 -38.77 -51.38 28.87
N GLY A 249 -39.74 -51.17 27.99
CA GLY A 249 -41.15 -50.99 28.33
C GLY A 249 -41.60 -49.52 28.32
N TYR A 250 -40.67 -48.57 28.43
CA TYR A 250 -41.00 -47.14 28.43
C TYR A 250 -41.39 -46.64 27.04
N GLU A 251 -40.89 -47.28 26.00
CA GLU A 251 -41.21 -46.99 24.61
C GLU A 251 -42.70 -47.20 24.26
N PHE A 252 -43.44 -47.97 25.06
CA PHE A 252 -44.85 -48.32 24.81
C PHE A 252 -45.86 -47.49 25.61
N VAL A 253 -45.42 -46.55 26.45
CA VAL A 253 -46.31 -45.81 27.36
C VAL A 253 -46.44 -44.34 26.99
N ASN A 254 -47.57 -43.74 27.38
CA ASN A 254 -47.93 -42.34 27.10
C ASN A 254 -47.68 -41.41 28.30
N SER A 255 -46.95 -41.85 29.32
CA SER A 255 -46.44 -40.96 30.38
C SER A 255 -45.39 -41.68 31.25
N PRO A 256 -44.43 -40.96 31.86
CA PRO A 256 -43.53 -41.52 32.88
C PRO A 256 -44.29 -42.19 34.03
N GLU A 257 -45.43 -41.62 34.41
CA GLU A 257 -46.33 -42.17 35.43
C GLU A 257 -46.89 -43.53 35.01
N GLU A 258 -47.40 -43.65 33.78
CA GLU A 258 -47.90 -44.93 33.24
C GLU A 258 -46.79 -45.98 33.16
N TYR A 259 -45.57 -45.60 32.80
CA TYR A 259 -44.42 -46.50 32.86
C TYR A 259 -44.17 -47.00 34.28
N PHE A 260 -44.02 -46.09 35.23
CA PHE A 260 -43.74 -46.46 36.62
C PHE A 260 -44.84 -47.36 37.19
N LYS A 261 -46.10 -47.04 36.88
CA LYS A 261 -47.24 -47.89 37.20
C LYS A 261 -47.00 -49.30 36.65
N ASN A 262 -46.78 -49.44 35.36
CA ASN A 262 -46.61 -50.74 34.71
C ASN A 262 -45.38 -51.51 35.24
N SER A 263 -44.29 -50.80 35.54
CA SER A 263 -43.06 -51.37 36.09
C SER A 263 -43.24 -51.88 37.51
N VAL A 264 -43.91 -51.13 38.39
CA VAL A 264 -44.25 -51.59 39.75
C VAL A 264 -45.21 -52.79 39.70
N ILE A 265 -46.24 -52.72 38.85
CA ILE A 265 -47.20 -53.83 38.67
C ILE A 265 -46.48 -55.10 38.22
N LYS A 266 -45.60 -54.98 37.22
CA LYS A 266 -44.81 -56.10 36.72
C LYS A 266 -43.85 -56.63 37.78
N LEU A 267 -43.12 -55.75 38.47
CA LEU A 267 -42.20 -56.12 39.55
C LEU A 267 -42.94 -56.90 40.66
N MET A 268 -44.10 -56.40 41.09
CA MET A 268 -44.92 -57.10 42.09
C MET A 268 -45.45 -58.43 41.57
N SER A 269 -45.89 -58.51 40.32
CA SER A 269 -46.34 -59.78 39.71
C SER A 269 -45.20 -60.80 39.61
N ASP A 270 -44.01 -60.37 39.22
CA ASP A 270 -42.83 -61.24 39.09
C ASP A 270 -42.35 -61.72 40.47
N MET A 271 -42.36 -60.83 41.47
CA MET A 271 -42.10 -61.18 42.88
C MET A 271 -43.12 -62.20 43.41
N LEU A 272 -44.42 -61.99 43.17
CA LEU A 272 -45.48 -62.91 43.60
C LEU A 272 -45.33 -64.29 42.95
N ASN A 273 -44.96 -64.34 41.66
CA ASN A 273 -44.71 -65.59 40.96
C ASN A 273 -43.50 -66.33 41.54
N GLU A 274 -42.39 -65.64 41.86
CA GLU A 274 -41.23 -66.27 42.51
C GLU A 274 -41.53 -66.75 43.93
N ILE A 275 -42.23 -65.95 44.75
CA ILE A 275 -42.63 -66.33 46.11
C ILE A 275 -43.56 -67.56 46.09
N SER A 276 -44.46 -67.66 45.10
CA SER A 276 -45.36 -68.80 44.97
C SER A 276 -44.63 -70.12 44.66
N ASN A 277 -43.42 -70.05 44.12
CA ASN A 277 -42.61 -71.20 43.73
C ASN A 277 -41.65 -71.69 44.83
N ASP A 278 -41.37 -70.89 45.88
CA ASP A 278 -40.45 -71.24 46.96
C ASP A 278 -40.98 -70.85 48.36
N ILE A 279 -41.87 -71.69 48.91
CA ILE A 279 -42.59 -71.44 50.18
C ILE A 279 -41.71 -71.74 51.42
N SER A 280 -40.45 -72.16 51.24
CA SER A 280 -39.67 -72.81 52.31
C SER A 280 -38.65 -71.94 53.06
N HIS A 281 -38.48 -70.67 52.70
CA HIS A 281 -37.44 -69.78 53.26
C HIS A 281 -37.98 -68.49 53.89
N GLU A 282 -37.17 -67.85 54.75
CA GLU A 282 -37.44 -66.52 55.30
C GLU A 282 -37.74 -65.54 54.16
N LEU A 283 -38.91 -64.89 54.22
CA LEU A 283 -39.48 -64.09 53.13
C LEU A 283 -38.58 -62.91 52.74
N VAL A 284 -37.90 -62.29 53.70
CA VAL A 284 -37.10 -61.08 53.48
C VAL A 284 -35.82 -61.33 52.67
N PRO A 285 -34.97 -62.33 53.00
CA PRO A 285 -33.84 -62.73 52.14
C PRO A 285 -34.25 -63.13 50.72
N LEU A 286 -35.37 -63.84 50.57
CA LEU A 286 -35.93 -64.23 49.27
C LEU A 286 -36.29 -62.98 48.46
N LEU A 287 -37.10 -62.08 49.04
CA LEU A 287 -37.48 -60.81 48.42
C LEU A 287 -36.27 -59.95 48.02
N LYS A 288 -35.26 -59.86 48.88
CA LYS A 288 -34.00 -59.15 48.58
C LYS A 288 -33.27 -59.75 47.38
N ASN A 289 -33.17 -61.08 47.31
CA ASN A 289 -32.45 -61.77 46.24
C ASN A 289 -33.23 -61.70 44.91
N THR A 290 -34.56 -61.84 44.97
CA THR A 290 -35.48 -61.64 43.83
C THR A 290 -35.39 -60.22 43.29
N LEU A 291 -35.50 -59.19 44.14
CA LEU A 291 -35.37 -57.80 43.72
C LEU A 291 -33.97 -57.51 43.15
N LYS A 292 -32.92 -58.02 43.79
CA LYS A 292 -31.55 -57.90 43.28
C LYS A 292 -31.41 -58.56 41.90
N ASN A 293 -32.00 -59.72 41.66
CA ASN A 293 -31.93 -60.41 40.36
C ASN A 293 -32.77 -59.70 39.28
N LEU A 294 -34.01 -59.32 39.61
CA LEU A 294 -34.91 -58.63 38.68
C LEU A 294 -34.39 -57.25 38.28
N LEU A 295 -33.74 -56.54 39.21
CA LEU A 295 -33.22 -55.19 38.98
C LEU A 295 -31.76 -55.17 38.51
N SER A 296 -30.97 -56.25 38.70
CA SER A 296 -29.58 -56.33 38.19
C SER A 296 -29.48 -56.61 36.68
N GLU A 297 -30.57 -57.07 36.04
CA GLU A 297 -30.63 -57.26 34.59
C GLU A 297 -31.42 -56.14 33.89
N ARG A 298 -31.08 -54.88 34.15
CA ARG A 298 -31.65 -53.74 33.42
C ARG A 298 -31.45 -53.90 31.91
N LYS A 299 -32.54 -53.75 31.17
CA LYS A 299 -32.57 -53.79 29.70
C LYS A 299 -33.03 -52.43 29.22
N PHE A 300 -32.29 -51.80 28.32
CA PHE A 300 -32.72 -50.57 27.67
C PHE A 300 -33.13 -50.84 26.23
N SER A 301 -34.09 -50.09 25.73
CA SER A 301 -34.47 -50.03 24.32
C SER A 301 -33.80 -48.84 23.65
N LEU A 302 -33.24 -49.07 22.46
CA LEU A 302 -32.81 -48.01 21.56
C LEU A 302 -33.94 -47.76 20.55
N VAL A 303 -34.50 -46.55 20.59
CA VAL A 303 -35.60 -46.11 19.74
C VAL A 303 -35.07 -45.07 18.75
N SER A 304 -35.47 -45.19 17.49
CA SER A 304 -35.22 -44.22 16.42
C SER A 304 -36.56 -43.59 16.02
N ILE A 305 -36.59 -42.26 15.89
CA ILE A 305 -37.78 -41.56 15.38
C ILE A 305 -37.77 -41.64 13.85
N GLN A 306 -38.78 -42.33 13.29
CA GLN A 306 -38.93 -42.58 11.86
C GLN A 306 -40.34 -42.23 11.40
N ASN A 307 -40.45 -41.35 10.41
CA ASN A 307 -41.72 -40.78 9.92
C ASN A 307 -42.59 -40.20 11.05
N GLY A 308 -41.97 -39.59 12.06
CA GLY A 308 -42.64 -39.08 13.27
C GLY A 308 -43.11 -40.15 14.26
N GLU A 309 -42.80 -41.43 14.04
CA GLU A 309 -43.14 -42.54 14.95
C GLU A 309 -41.91 -43.11 15.67
N ARG A 310 -42.13 -43.74 16.82
CA ARG A 310 -41.09 -44.42 17.60
C ARG A 310 -40.87 -45.84 17.09
N VAL A 311 -39.70 -46.11 16.51
CA VAL A 311 -39.33 -47.44 16.03
C VAL A 311 -38.22 -47.99 16.90
N ILE A 312 -38.43 -49.16 17.51
CA ILE A 312 -37.40 -49.85 18.29
C ILE A 312 -36.39 -50.46 17.33
N VAL A 313 -35.15 -50.02 17.42
CA VAL A 313 -34.07 -50.43 16.50
C VAL A 313 -33.00 -51.28 17.18
N GLY A 314 -32.97 -51.32 18.51
CA GLY A 314 -32.05 -52.17 19.26
C GLY A 314 -32.40 -52.29 20.73
N SER A 315 -31.62 -53.12 21.43
CA SER A 315 -31.70 -53.34 22.88
C SER A 315 -30.32 -53.39 23.51
N ILE A 316 -30.20 -52.89 24.75
CA ILE A 316 -28.95 -52.85 25.51
C ILE A 316 -29.14 -53.69 26.78
N ILE A 317 -28.31 -54.71 26.97
CA ILE A 317 -28.36 -55.59 28.14
C ILE A 317 -26.96 -55.65 28.76
N LYS A 318 -26.82 -55.22 30.02
CA LYS A 318 -25.53 -55.15 30.73
C LYS A 318 -24.45 -54.43 29.91
N GLY A 319 -24.80 -53.29 29.31
CA GLY A 319 -23.92 -52.49 28.48
C GLY A 319 -23.65 -53.02 27.07
N ASN A 320 -24.13 -54.22 26.70
CA ASN A 320 -23.99 -54.76 25.35
C ASN A 320 -25.19 -54.34 24.47
N LEU A 321 -24.93 -53.55 23.44
CA LEU A 321 -25.92 -53.13 22.45
C LEU A 321 -26.10 -54.18 21.35
N VAL A 322 -27.34 -54.56 21.08
CA VAL A 322 -27.75 -55.41 19.96
C VAL A 322 -28.71 -54.61 19.08
N ILE A 323 -28.31 -54.35 17.83
CA ILE A 323 -29.14 -53.67 16.83
C ILE A 323 -29.87 -54.71 15.99
N PHE A 324 -31.19 -54.57 15.84
CA PHE A 324 -32.03 -55.44 15.01
C PHE A 324 -32.91 -54.68 14.01
N GLY A 325 -32.93 -53.35 14.07
CA GLY A 325 -33.63 -52.48 13.11
C GLY A 325 -32.70 -51.47 12.44
N ASN A 326 -33.16 -50.87 11.34
CA ASN A 326 -32.42 -49.81 10.66
C ASN A 326 -32.51 -48.50 11.45
N ILE A 327 -31.37 -47.86 11.67
CA ILE A 327 -31.29 -46.54 12.30
C ILE A 327 -31.35 -45.47 11.21
N THR A 328 -32.24 -44.51 11.35
CA THR A 328 -32.24 -43.26 10.57
C THR A 328 -31.67 -42.13 11.42
N PHE A 329 -30.97 -41.21 10.77
CA PHE A 329 -30.39 -40.01 11.36
C PHE A 329 -31.04 -38.74 10.77
N PRO A 330 -30.90 -37.57 11.42
CA PRO A 330 -31.41 -36.31 10.90
C PRO A 330 -31.10 -36.11 9.41
N GLY A 331 -32.09 -35.62 8.65
CA GLY A 331 -31.99 -35.52 7.19
C GLY A 331 -32.34 -36.80 6.42
N ASP A 332 -32.98 -37.77 7.08
CA ASP A 332 -33.46 -39.03 6.49
C ASP A 332 -32.34 -39.86 5.84
N THR A 333 -31.23 -40.01 6.58
CA THR A 333 -30.03 -40.71 6.12
C THR A 333 -29.72 -41.90 7.03
N SER A 334 -29.30 -43.03 6.45
CA SER A 334 -28.77 -44.18 7.17
C SER A 334 -27.25 -44.11 7.40
N ILE A 335 -26.59 -43.06 6.90
CA ILE A 335 -25.15 -42.84 7.08
C ILE A 335 -24.91 -42.41 8.52
N ILE A 336 -24.15 -43.22 9.26
CA ILE A 336 -23.76 -42.94 10.65
C ILE A 336 -22.97 -41.62 10.68
N PRO A 337 -23.46 -40.60 11.41
CA PRO A 337 -22.75 -39.36 11.66
C PRO A 337 -21.37 -39.64 12.26
N LYS A 338 -20.31 -39.13 11.65
CA LYS A 338 -18.95 -39.30 12.17
C LYS A 338 -18.62 -38.16 13.14
N SER A 339 -17.88 -38.49 14.19
CA SER A 339 -17.33 -37.52 15.14
C SER A 339 -16.08 -36.84 14.54
N THR A 340 -16.22 -36.18 13.39
CA THR A 340 -15.16 -35.46 12.68
C THR A 340 -15.39 -33.95 12.71
N LYS A 341 -14.36 -33.15 12.39
CA LYS A 341 -14.51 -31.70 12.20
C LYS A 341 -15.67 -31.41 11.24
N LYS A 342 -16.52 -30.42 11.55
CA LYS A 342 -17.66 -30.06 10.70
C LYS A 342 -17.17 -29.52 9.35
N VAL A 343 -17.73 -30.04 8.27
CA VAL A 343 -17.32 -29.64 6.91
C VAL A 343 -18.02 -28.35 6.50
N LEU A 344 -17.23 -27.37 6.08
CA LEU A 344 -17.68 -26.12 5.46
C LEU A 344 -17.40 -26.20 3.96
N HIS A 345 -18.46 -26.15 3.16
CA HIS A 345 -18.34 -26.23 1.71
C HIS A 345 -18.11 -24.85 1.12
N LEU A 346 -17.10 -24.73 0.26
CA LEU A 346 -16.86 -23.58 -0.61
C LEU A 346 -16.92 -24.03 -2.07
N SER A 347 -17.17 -23.09 -2.97
CA SER A 347 -17.13 -23.35 -4.41
C SER A 347 -16.07 -22.51 -5.12
N ILE A 348 -15.54 -23.03 -6.23
CA ILE A 348 -14.63 -22.31 -7.11
C ILE A 348 -14.96 -22.59 -8.57
N CYS A 349 -14.83 -21.58 -9.42
CA CYS A 349 -14.86 -21.78 -10.86
C CYS A 349 -13.44 -22.01 -11.39
N ALA A 350 -12.88 -23.21 -11.17
CA ALA A 350 -11.52 -23.60 -11.59
C ALA A 350 -11.53 -24.63 -12.74
N GLY A 351 -12.56 -24.57 -13.57
CA GLY A 351 -12.68 -25.34 -14.80
C GLY A 351 -11.45 -25.26 -15.70
N ALA A 352 -11.24 -26.32 -16.49
CA ALA A 352 -10.16 -26.37 -17.47
C ALA A 352 -10.64 -25.91 -18.85
N THR A 353 -11.95 -25.77 -19.06
CA THR A 353 -12.53 -25.53 -20.38
C THR A 353 -13.34 -24.23 -20.42
N ASN A 354 -13.35 -23.58 -21.58
CA ASN A 354 -14.36 -22.58 -21.90
C ASN A 354 -15.51 -23.23 -22.68
N PRO A 355 -16.67 -22.56 -22.77
CA PRO A 355 -17.70 -22.92 -23.75
C PRO A 355 -17.06 -23.19 -25.12
N GLY A 356 -17.26 -24.38 -25.69
CA GLY A 356 -16.62 -24.80 -26.94
C GLY A 356 -15.23 -25.46 -26.80
N SER A 357 -14.85 -25.95 -25.61
CA SER A 357 -13.69 -26.83 -25.37
C SER A 357 -12.30 -26.21 -25.51
N SER A 358 -12.16 -24.88 -25.47
CA SER A 358 -10.83 -24.26 -25.45
C SER A 358 -10.22 -24.28 -24.04
N PRO A 359 -9.04 -24.89 -23.84
CA PRO A 359 -8.47 -25.04 -22.50
C PRO A 359 -7.94 -23.71 -21.94
N SER A 360 -8.13 -23.47 -20.64
CA SER A 360 -7.54 -22.32 -19.92
C SER A 360 -6.47 -22.78 -18.93
N LEU A 361 -5.20 -22.71 -19.33
CA LEU A 361 -4.06 -23.11 -18.49
C LEU A 361 -3.89 -22.18 -17.27
N THR A 362 -4.18 -20.89 -17.43
CA THR A 362 -3.94 -19.85 -16.41
C THR A 362 -4.78 -20.05 -15.16
N GLN A 363 -6.07 -20.38 -15.31
CA GLN A 363 -6.97 -20.59 -14.18
C GLN A 363 -6.60 -21.83 -13.38
N LYS A 364 -6.24 -22.92 -14.07
CA LYS A 364 -5.80 -24.17 -13.45
C LYS A 364 -4.57 -23.93 -12.56
N LEU A 365 -3.61 -23.13 -13.04
CA LEU A 365 -2.42 -22.76 -12.26
C LEU A 365 -2.77 -21.86 -11.08
N GLY A 366 -3.71 -20.92 -11.24
CA GLY A 366 -4.21 -20.09 -10.13
C GLY A 366 -4.85 -20.92 -9.01
N ALA A 367 -5.74 -21.85 -9.37
CA ALA A 367 -6.47 -22.68 -8.41
C ALA A 367 -5.57 -23.57 -7.53
N MET A 368 -4.33 -23.86 -7.94
CA MET A 368 -3.33 -24.55 -7.11
C MET A 368 -3.16 -23.86 -5.74
N GLY A 369 -3.22 -22.54 -5.70
CA GLY A 369 -3.14 -21.78 -4.45
C GLY A 369 -4.32 -22.03 -3.51
N SER A 370 -5.53 -22.16 -4.05
CA SER A 370 -6.72 -22.48 -3.24
C SER A 370 -6.64 -23.88 -2.63
N TYR A 371 -6.15 -24.87 -3.38
CA TYR A 371 -5.95 -26.22 -2.84
C TYR A 371 -4.93 -26.23 -1.70
N VAL A 372 -3.78 -25.54 -1.85
CA VAL A 372 -2.77 -25.44 -0.78
C VAL A 372 -3.29 -24.67 0.43
N ALA A 373 -4.13 -23.65 0.22
CA ALA A 373 -4.78 -22.93 1.31
C ALA A 373 -5.66 -23.86 2.16
N ILE A 374 -6.47 -24.70 1.50
CA ILE A 374 -7.37 -25.65 2.16
C ILE A 374 -6.57 -26.71 2.93
N ASP A 375 -5.54 -27.31 2.31
CA ASP A 375 -4.70 -28.29 3.03
C ASP A 375 -4.15 -27.67 4.32
N LYS A 376 -3.60 -26.45 4.23
CA LYS A 376 -3.00 -25.78 5.37
C LYS A 376 -4.02 -25.41 6.45
N ILE A 377 -5.22 -25.00 6.07
CA ILE A 377 -6.31 -24.71 7.03
C ILE A 377 -6.73 -26.00 7.73
N ASN A 378 -6.89 -27.10 6.98
CA ASN A 378 -7.34 -28.37 7.54
C ASN A 378 -6.26 -29.07 8.38
N GLU A 379 -4.98 -28.90 8.04
CA GLU A 379 -3.80 -29.36 8.80
C GLU A 379 -3.57 -28.54 10.08
N SER A 380 -3.95 -27.27 10.09
CA SER A 380 -3.74 -26.36 11.22
C SER A 380 -4.91 -26.42 12.22
N ASN A 381 -4.61 -26.12 13.48
CA ASN A 381 -5.62 -25.84 14.50
C ASN A 381 -5.71 -24.34 14.83
N ASP A 382 -4.98 -23.49 14.11
CA ASP A 382 -4.92 -22.03 14.37
C ASP A 382 -6.17 -21.29 13.88
N ILE A 383 -6.77 -21.77 12.79
CA ILE A 383 -7.98 -21.21 12.15
C ILE A 383 -8.94 -22.37 11.96
N LEU A 384 -10.22 -22.19 12.29
CA LEU A 384 -11.27 -23.20 12.09
C LEU A 384 -10.95 -24.54 12.81
N SER A 385 -10.50 -24.49 14.06
CA SER A 385 -10.02 -25.66 14.83
C SER A 385 -10.96 -26.88 14.83
N ASN A 386 -12.29 -26.65 14.93
CA ASN A 386 -13.32 -27.69 14.94
C ASN A 386 -13.98 -27.94 13.57
N PHE A 387 -13.47 -27.30 12.53
CA PHE A 387 -14.05 -27.29 11.19
C PHE A 387 -13.01 -27.70 10.15
N GLN A 388 -13.48 -28.19 9.01
CA GLN A 388 -12.63 -28.41 7.85
C GLN A 388 -13.31 -27.83 6.62
N ILE A 389 -12.51 -27.31 5.69
CA ILE A 389 -13.01 -26.77 4.44
C ILE A 389 -12.94 -27.86 3.37
N GLU A 390 -14.03 -28.02 2.63
CA GLU A 390 -14.08 -28.77 1.38
C GLU A 390 -14.44 -27.81 0.24
N MET A 391 -13.78 -27.93 -0.91
CA MET A 391 -14.00 -27.06 -2.05
C MET A 391 -14.48 -27.82 -3.27
N PHE A 392 -15.63 -27.43 -3.79
CA PHE A 392 -16.18 -27.94 -5.04
C PHE A 392 -15.72 -27.12 -6.23
N ASN A 393 -15.12 -27.79 -7.21
CA ASN A 393 -14.68 -27.17 -8.45
C ASN A 393 -15.76 -27.30 -9.53
N TYR A 394 -16.12 -26.17 -10.13
CA TYR A 394 -17.07 -26.09 -11.24
C TYR A 394 -16.40 -25.57 -12.50
N ASP A 395 -16.86 -26.11 -13.63
CA ASP A 395 -16.47 -25.65 -14.96
C ASP A 395 -17.64 -24.91 -15.64
N CYS A 396 -18.04 -23.77 -15.05
CA CYS A 396 -19.13 -22.94 -15.58
C CYS A 396 -18.61 -21.81 -16.50
N GLY A 397 -17.41 -21.99 -17.08
CA GLY A 397 -16.72 -21.02 -17.92
C GLY A 397 -15.62 -20.25 -17.19
N VAL A 398 -14.51 -19.99 -17.88
CA VAL A 398 -13.29 -19.46 -17.26
C VAL A 398 -12.92 -18.09 -17.81
N THR A 399 -12.67 -17.98 -19.11
CA THR A 399 -12.30 -16.73 -19.79
C THR A 399 -13.39 -16.21 -20.71
N ILE A 400 -14.22 -17.11 -21.24
CA ILE A 400 -15.34 -16.80 -22.11
C ILE A 400 -16.63 -17.03 -21.32
N PHE A 401 -17.53 -16.05 -21.35
CA PHE A 401 -18.84 -16.14 -20.72
C PHE A 401 -19.89 -16.50 -21.75
N ASP A 402 -20.55 -17.65 -21.57
CA ASP A 402 -21.78 -18.01 -22.26
C ASP A 402 -22.90 -18.13 -21.22
N SER A 403 -23.95 -17.31 -21.38
CA SER A 403 -25.02 -17.20 -20.39
C SER A 403 -25.85 -18.48 -20.28
N THR A 404 -26.04 -19.22 -21.37
CA THR A 404 -26.87 -20.44 -21.37
C THR A 404 -26.12 -21.58 -20.71
N PHE A 405 -24.84 -21.76 -21.08
CA PHE A 405 -23.93 -22.72 -20.49
C PHE A 405 -23.75 -22.49 -18.99
N ALA A 406 -23.44 -21.25 -18.58
CA ALA A 406 -23.25 -20.92 -17.17
C ALA A 406 -24.55 -21.12 -16.36
N LYS A 407 -25.71 -20.71 -16.90
CA LYS A 407 -27.00 -20.91 -16.23
C LYS A 407 -27.33 -22.38 -16.03
N ALA A 408 -27.14 -23.23 -17.05
CA ALA A 408 -27.33 -24.67 -16.92
C ALA A 408 -26.40 -25.26 -15.85
N CYS A 409 -25.10 -24.96 -15.95
CA CYS A 409 -24.07 -25.42 -15.00
C CYS A 409 -24.41 -25.06 -13.54
N PHE A 410 -24.80 -23.81 -13.27
CA PHE A 410 -25.14 -23.39 -11.91
C PHE A 410 -26.49 -23.90 -11.42
N THR A 411 -27.46 -24.11 -12.31
CA THR A 411 -28.76 -24.69 -11.95
C THR A 411 -28.59 -26.14 -11.48
N ASP A 412 -27.79 -26.93 -12.20
CA ASP A 412 -27.52 -28.34 -11.86
C ASP A 412 -26.72 -28.50 -10.56
N ASN A 413 -26.01 -27.45 -10.13
CA ASN A 413 -25.11 -27.49 -8.99
C ASN A 413 -25.49 -26.54 -7.84
N ILE A 414 -26.70 -25.96 -7.86
CA ILE A 414 -27.12 -24.94 -6.90
C ILE A 414 -26.99 -25.41 -5.43
N GLY A 415 -27.33 -26.67 -5.16
CA GLY A 415 -27.24 -27.28 -3.83
C GLY A 415 -25.81 -27.54 -3.33
N LYS A 416 -24.79 -27.34 -4.17
CA LYS A 416 -23.38 -27.61 -3.85
C LYS A 416 -22.51 -26.35 -3.85
N LEU A 417 -23.09 -25.16 -4.02
CA LEU A 417 -22.33 -23.90 -4.06
C LEU A 417 -21.68 -23.51 -2.72
N GLY A 418 -22.17 -24.06 -1.62
CA GLY A 418 -21.59 -23.85 -0.29
C GLY A 418 -21.84 -22.45 0.29
N LEU A 419 -20.92 -21.98 1.13
CA LEU A 419 -21.02 -20.71 1.86
C LEU A 419 -20.45 -19.50 1.12
N THR A 420 -19.51 -19.74 0.19
CA THR A 420 -18.91 -18.69 -0.65
C THR A 420 -18.48 -19.27 -2.00
N HIS A 421 -18.41 -18.42 -3.01
CA HIS A 421 -17.96 -18.78 -4.35
C HIS A 421 -16.72 -17.97 -4.76
N LEU A 422 -15.65 -18.66 -5.16
CA LEU A 422 -14.46 -18.04 -5.73
C LEU A 422 -14.64 -17.90 -7.24
N SER A 423 -14.63 -16.65 -7.72
CA SER A 423 -14.84 -16.36 -9.14
C SER A 423 -13.62 -16.71 -9.99
N SER A 424 -13.83 -16.83 -11.30
CA SER A 424 -12.73 -16.89 -12.26
C SER A 424 -11.90 -15.60 -12.25
N TYR A 425 -10.67 -15.66 -12.78
CA TYR A 425 -9.85 -14.48 -13.05
C TYR A 425 -10.44 -13.58 -14.16
N GLY A 426 -11.26 -14.14 -15.05
CA GLY A 426 -11.86 -13.41 -16.17
C GLY A 426 -12.96 -12.45 -15.73
N SER A 427 -12.82 -11.16 -16.04
CA SER A 427 -13.77 -10.11 -15.60
C SER A 427 -15.16 -10.23 -16.22
N VAL A 428 -15.22 -10.64 -17.49
CA VAL A 428 -16.50 -10.89 -18.19
C VAL A 428 -17.24 -12.05 -17.55
N VAL A 429 -16.54 -13.14 -17.25
CA VAL A 429 -17.12 -14.32 -16.58
C VAL A 429 -17.56 -13.96 -15.17
N THR A 430 -16.76 -13.23 -14.39
CA THR A 430 -17.15 -12.79 -13.03
C THR A 430 -18.44 -11.99 -13.03
N LYS A 431 -18.57 -10.99 -13.92
CA LYS A 431 -19.80 -10.20 -14.08
C LYS A 431 -20.98 -11.08 -14.47
N GLY A 432 -20.76 -11.99 -15.41
CA GLY A 432 -21.75 -12.97 -15.84
C GLY A 432 -22.21 -13.90 -14.74
N THR A 433 -21.31 -14.46 -13.93
CA THR A 433 -21.63 -15.30 -12.77
C THR A 433 -22.52 -14.56 -11.77
N ILE A 434 -22.20 -13.32 -11.43
CA ILE A 434 -23.02 -12.51 -10.51
C ILE A 434 -24.41 -12.25 -11.12
N GLN A 435 -24.49 -11.99 -12.42
CA GLN A 435 -25.78 -11.84 -13.11
C GLN A 435 -26.61 -13.13 -13.08
N ILE A 436 -26.00 -14.29 -13.31
CA ILE A 436 -26.68 -15.59 -13.22
C ILE A 436 -27.14 -15.86 -11.79
N PHE A 437 -26.33 -15.57 -10.78
CA PHE A 437 -26.74 -15.72 -9.38
C PHE A 437 -27.96 -14.86 -9.05
N ASN A 438 -27.99 -13.61 -9.50
CA ASN A 438 -29.17 -12.75 -9.37
C ASN A 438 -30.40 -13.33 -10.10
N GLN A 439 -30.23 -13.87 -11.31
CA GLN A 439 -31.33 -14.50 -12.07
C GLN A 439 -31.87 -15.77 -11.39
N LEU A 440 -31.02 -16.51 -10.70
CA LEU A 440 -31.38 -17.73 -9.97
C LEU A 440 -31.79 -17.45 -8.52
N ASN A 441 -31.90 -16.18 -8.10
CA ASN A 441 -32.15 -15.75 -6.72
C ASN A 441 -31.15 -16.34 -5.70
N ILE A 442 -29.90 -16.54 -6.12
CA ILE A 442 -28.80 -17.00 -5.27
C ILE A 442 -28.15 -15.78 -4.62
N SER A 443 -28.30 -15.64 -3.31
CA SER A 443 -27.57 -14.63 -2.51
C SER A 443 -26.37 -15.32 -1.86
N LEU A 444 -25.21 -15.26 -2.51
CA LEU A 444 -23.97 -15.92 -2.08
C LEU A 444 -22.78 -14.96 -2.20
N PRO A 445 -21.90 -14.84 -1.18
CA PRO A 445 -20.68 -14.05 -1.31
C PRO A 445 -19.79 -14.59 -2.43
N VAL A 446 -19.31 -13.69 -3.29
CA VAL A 446 -18.38 -13.99 -4.38
C VAL A 446 -17.05 -13.30 -4.12
N ILE A 447 -15.96 -14.07 -4.07
CA ILE A 447 -14.60 -13.56 -3.85
C ILE A 447 -13.80 -13.69 -5.15
N GLY A 448 -13.38 -12.55 -5.70
CA GLY A 448 -12.50 -12.47 -6.85
C GLY A 448 -11.04 -12.62 -6.48
N SER A 449 -10.37 -13.60 -7.06
CA SER A 449 -8.95 -13.86 -6.79
C SER A 449 -8.00 -12.98 -7.60
N ALA A 450 -8.25 -12.76 -8.89
CA ALA A 450 -7.24 -12.20 -9.80
C ALA A 450 -7.75 -11.10 -10.75
N ASN A 451 -9.02 -10.71 -10.60
CA ASN A 451 -9.69 -9.79 -11.51
C ASN A 451 -9.44 -8.33 -11.12
N SER A 452 -8.92 -7.53 -12.06
CA SER A 452 -8.57 -6.12 -11.85
C SER A 452 -9.49 -5.11 -12.57
N ASP A 453 -10.62 -5.54 -13.15
CA ASP A 453 -11.56 -4.63 -13.84
C ASP A 453 -12.18 -3.62 -12.86
N SER A 454 -11.99 -2.33 -13.11
CA SER A 454 -12.45 -1.24 -12.22
C SER A 454 -13.97 -1.18 -12.06
N ALA A 455 -14.75 -1.66 -13.03
CA ALA A 455 -16.21 -1.64 -12.95
C ALA A 455 -16.74 -2.51 -11.78
N LEU A 456 -16.01 -3.57 -11.41
CA LEU A 456 -16.39 -4.47 -10.32
C LEU A 456 -16.08 -3.89 -8.92
N GLY A 457 -15.43 -2.72 -8.83
CA GLY A 457 -15.14 -2.05 -7.57
C GLY A 457 -16.37 -1.45 -6.87
N SER A 458 -17.50 -1.29 -7.58
CA SER A 458 -18.72 -0.71 -7.03
C SER A 458 -19.47 -1.69 -6.11
N SER A 459 -19.42 -1.43 -4.81
CA SER A 459 -20.17 -2.18 -3.80
C SER A 459 -21.70 -2.01 -3.92
N THR A 460 -22.16 -0.93 -4.54
CA THR A 460 -23.59 -0.71 -4.81
C THR A 460 -24.09 -1.59 -5.95
N ASN A 461 -23.30 -1.72 -7.03
CA ASN A 461 -23.70 -2.52 -8.21
C ASN A 461 -23.46 -4.02 -7.98
N PHE A 462 -22.45 -4.37 -7.18
CA PHE A 462 -22.06 -5.75 -6.89
C PHE A 462 -21.93 -5.95 -5.37
N PRO A 463 -23.05 -5.93 -4.61
CA PRO A 463 -23.03 -5.98 -3.14
C PRO A 463 -22.50 -7.31 -2.59
N MET A 464 -22.73 -8.41 -3.32
CA MET A 464 -22.24 -9.74 -3.00
C MET A 464 -20.89 -10.07 -3.66
N TYR A 465 -20.10 -9.06 -4.05
CA TYR A 465 -18.74 -9.25 -4.57
C TYR A 465 -17.67 -8.53 -3.74
N VAL A 466 -16.52 -9.16 -3.54
CA VAL A 466 -15.25 -8.55 -3.09
C VAL A 466 -14.09 -9.18 -3.85
N ARG A 467 -12.91 -8.57 -3.83
CA ARG A 467 -11.69 -9.18 -4.40
C ARG A 467 -10.45 -8.88 -3.57
N VAL A 468 -9.50 -9.81 -3.62
CA VAL A 468 -8.20 -9.70 -2.92
C VAL A 468 -7.13 -8.99 -3.75
N VAL A 469 -7.52 -8.33 -4.83
CA VAL A 469 -6.65 -7.57 -5.74
C VAL A 469 -7.25 -6.19 -5.95
N ASN A 470 -6.40 -5.18 -6.07
CA ASN A 470 -6.79 -3.82 -6.36
C ASN A 470 -6.96 -3.61 -7.88
N SER A 471 -8.00 -2.89 -8.33
CA SER A 471 -8.11 -2.51 -9.75
C SER A 471 -7.13 -1.44 -10.20
N ASN A 472 -6.53 -0.71 -9.26
CA ASN A 472 -5.86 0.55 -9.52
C ASN A 472 -4.35 0.41 -9.71
N LEU A 473 -3.84 -0.76 -10.13
CA LEU A 473 -2.40 -0.96 -10.39
C LEU A 473 -1.84 0.14 -11.30
N LEU A 474 -2.57 0.45 -12.38
CA LEU A 474 -2.17 1.47 -13.35
C LEU A 474 -2.24 2.89 -12.80
N SER A 475 -3.14 3.19 -11.87
CA SER A 475 -3.21 4.51 -11.24
C SER A 475 -2.14 4.66 -10.16
N GLN A 476 -1.81 3.57 -9.44
CA GLN A 476 -0.76 3.56 -8.42
C GLN A 476 0.64 3.55 -9.04
N SER A 477 0.84 2.91 -10.20
CA SER A 477 2.11 2.97 -10.93
C SER A 477 2.46 4.39 -11.36
N ILE A 478 1.46 5.23 -11.69
CA ILE A 478 1.66 6.65 -12.00
C ILE A 478 2.21 7.42 -10.78
N VAL A 479 1.72 7.13 -9.56
CA VAL A 479 2.30 7.67 -8.32
C VAL A 479 3.76 7.24 -8.18
N CYS A 480 4.07 5.98 -8.49
CA CYS A 480 5.43 5.48 -8.45
C CYS A 480 6.34 6.14 -9.49
N LEU A 481 5.85 6.40 -10.71
CA LEU A 481 6.60 7.15 -11.73
C LEU A 481 6.95 8.56 -11.25
N LYS A 482 6.02 9.22 -10.54
CA LYS A 482 6.27 10.53 -9.93
C LYS A 482 7.34 10.45 -8.84
N ILE A 483 7.30 9.42 -7.99
CA ILE A 483 8.33 9.14 -6.97
C ILE A 483 9.70 8.88 -7.63
N MET A 484 9.73 8.18 -8.77
CA MET A 484 10.93 7.96 -9.58
C MET A 484 11.41 9.24 -10.29
N GLY A 485 10.69 10.36 -10.17
CA GLY A 485 11.09 11.66 -10.70
C GLY A 485 10.64 11.94 -12.13
N TRP A 486 9.76 11.11 -12.72
CA TRP A 486 9.16 11.39 -14.03
C TRP A 486 8.03 12.42 -13.90
N ILE A 487 8.05 13.43 -14.77
CA ILE A 487 7.07 14.52 -14.85
C ILE A 487 6.49 14.70 -16.26
N LYS A 488 7.11 14.14 -17.31
CA LYS A 488 6.56 14.11 -18.68
C LYS A 488 6.62 12.70 -19.27
N ALA A 489 5.59 12.34 -20.04
CA ALA A 489 5.52 11.06 -20.72
C ALA A 489 4.70 11.14 -22.02
N ALA A 490 4.90 10.19 -22.92
CA ALA A 490 3.96 9.89 -24.00
C ALA A 490 3.10 8.68 -23.63
N ILE A 491 1.87 8.62 -24.15
CA ILE A 491 0.96 7.47 -23.99
C ILE A 491 0.56 6.92 -25.35
N LEU A 492 0.51 5.59 -25.45
CA LEU A 492 -0.11 4.88 -26.56
C LEU A 492 -1.01 3.77 -26.00
N TYR A 493 -2.26 3.68 -26.45
CA TYR A 493 -3.23 2.69 -25.96
C TYR A 493 -4.00 2.01 -27.08
N GLU A 494 -4.40 0.77 -26.83
CA GLU A 494 -5.19 -0.02 -27.77
C GLU A 494 -6.69 0.32 -27.67
N ASN A 495 -7.39 0.35 -28.81
CA ASN A 495 -8.84 0.52 -28.92
C ASN A 495 -9.60 -0.78 -28.54
N SER A 496 -9.31 -1.29 -27.36
CA SER A 496 -9.99 -2.42 -26.71
C SER A 496 -10.63 -1.94 -25.41
N SER A 497 -11.63 -2.68 -24.90
CA SER A 497 -12.27 -2.33 -23.62
C SER A 497 -11.26 -2.20 -22.47
N TRP A 498 -10.22 -3.04 -22.48
CA TRP A 498 -9.10 -2.96 -21.54
C TRP A 498 -8.23 -1.73 -21.79
N GLY A 499 -7.84 -1.43 -23.03
CA GLY A 499 -6.99 -0.27 -23.33
C GLY A 499 -7.67 1.07 -23.02
N ILE A 500 -8.97 1.22 -23.33
CA ILE A 500 -9.75 2.44 -23.04
C ILE A 500 -9.93 2.66 -21.53
N SER A 501 -10.27 1.60 -20.78
CA SER A 501 -10.43 1.70 -19.32
C SER A 501 -9.09 1.98 -18.62
N SER A 502 -8.00 1.40 -19.13
CA SER A 502 -6.64 1.65 -18.67
C SER A 502 -6.20 3.10 -18.96
N TYR A 503 -6.46 3.59 -20.17
CA TYR A 503 -6.14 4.96 -20.60
C TYR A 503 -6.85 6.00 -19.73
N SER A 504 -8.16 5.88 -19.57
CA SER A 504 -8.95 6.82 -18.75
C SER A 504 -8.48 6.86 -17.29
N SER A 505 -8.18 5.70 -16.70
CA SER A 505 -7.64 5.60 -15.33
C SER A 505 -6.26 6.24 -15.22
N MET A 506 -5.38 6.00 -16.19
CA MET A 506 -4.02 6.57 -16.21
C MET A 506 -3.99 8.07 -16.42
N VAL A 507 -4.77 8.61 -17.36
CA VAL A 507 -4.82 10.05 -17.62
C VAL A 507 -5.33 10.79 -16.39
N ALA A 508 -6.35 10.25 -15.72
CA ALA A 508 -6.88 10.81 -14.47
C ALA A 508 -5.81 10.80 -13.36
N ALA A 509 -5.06 9.70 -13.21
CA ALA A 509 -3.97 9.60 -12.25
C ALA A 509 -2.78 10.52 -12.60
N ALA A 510 -2.41 10.62 -13.87
CA ALA A 510 -1.30 11.47 -14.33
C ALA A 510 -1.61 12.94 -14.04
N LYS A 511 -2.86 13.36 -14.29
CA LYS A 511 -3.34 14.70 -13.94
C LYS A 511 -3.28 14.97 -12.44
N SER A 512 -3.62 14.00 -11.59
CA SER A 512 -3.63 14.20 -10.13
C SER A 512 -2.23 14.30 -9.53
N VAL A 513 -1.23 13.63 -10.11
CA VAL A 513 0.18 13.68 -9.64
C VAL A 513 1.07 14.65 -10.44
N GLN A 514 0.49 15.43 -11.34
CA GLN A 514 1.19 16.38 -12.21
C GLN A 514 2.28 15.71 -13.07
N ILE A 515 1.89 14.65 -13.79
CA ILE A 515 2.64 14.13 -14.94
C ILE A 515 1.94 14.61 -16.20
N GLU A 516 2.68 15.32 -17.06
CA GLU A 516 2.19 15.87 -18.33
C GLU A 516 2.29 14.83 -19.45
N ILE A 517 1.17 14.54 -20.12
CA ILE A 517 1.15 13.67 -21.31
C ILE A 517 1.29 14.55 -22.54
N ILE A 518 2.46 14.49 -23.19
CA ILE A 518 2.89 15.50 -24.17
C ILE A 518 2.54 15.18 -25.63
N ASN A 519 2.22 13.93 -25.97
CA ASN A 519 1.78 13.59 -27.33
C ASN A 519 0.29 13.89 -27.55
N GLN A 520 -0.10 14.26 -28.77
CA GLN A 520 -1.44 14.72 -29.13
C GLN A 520 -2.53 13.69 -28.83
N GLU A 521 -3.62 14.11 -28.18
CA GLU A 521 -4.66 13.20 -27.66
C GLU A 521 -5.37 12.37 -28.74
N ASN A 522 -5.70 12.97 -29.88
CA ASN A 522 -6.32 12.29 -31.01
C ASN A 522 -5.43 11.23 -31.68
N LEU A 523 -4.12 11.23 -31.40
CA LEU A 523 -3.13 10.32 -31.98
C LEU A 523 -2.61 9.28 -30.96
N ARG A 524 -3.27 9.12 -29.80
CA ARG A 524 -2.86 8.15 -28.75
C ARG A 524 -3.40 6.74 -28.95
N VAL A 525 -4.32 6.52 -29.89
CA VAL A 525 -5.09 5.27 -30.04
C VAL A 525 -4.63 4.43 -31.22
N ILE A 526 -4.50 3.12 -31.03
CA ILE A 526 -4.20 2.14 -32.08
C ILE A 526 -5.23 0.98 -32.07
N PRO A 527 -5.47 0.27 -33.18
CA PRO A 527 -6.46 -0.79 -33.21
C PRO A 527 -5.99 -2.05 -32.46
N PRO A 528 -6.91 -2.93 -32.05
CA PRO A 528 -6.55 -4.27 -31.60
C PRO A 528 -6.09 -5.15 -32.77
N GLY A 529 -5.33 -6.22 -32.47
CA GLY A 529 -4.94 -7.19 -33.49
C GLY A 529 -3.76 -6.78 -34.38
N LEU A 530 -2.91 -5.86 -33.93
CA LEU A 530 -1.80 -5.32 -34.73
C LEU A 530 -0.81 -6.39 -35.20
N ASN A 531 -0.29 -6.19 -36.41
CA ASN A 531 0.83 -6.93 -36.97
C ASN A 531 1.78 -5.97 -37.69
N ARG A 532 2.94 -6.47 -38.15
CA ARG A 532 3.98 -5.67 -38.84
C ARG A 532 3.45 -4.87 -40.04
N THR A 533 2.49 -5.41 -40.78
CA THR A 533 1.94 -4.78 -41.98
C THR A 533 0.91 -3.72 -41.63
N ALA A 534 0.04 -4.01 -40.66
CA ALA A 534 -1.01 -3.11 -40.20
C ALA A 534 -0.45 -1.84 -39.55
N LEU A 535 0.69 -1.94 -38.85
CA LEU A 535 1.30 -0.82 -38.13
C LEU A 535 1.68 0.37 -39.04
N ARG A 536 1.99 0.09 -40.32
CA ARG A 536 2.28 1.15 -41.32
C ARG A 536 1.10 2.09 -41.56
N SER A 537 -0.13 1.62 -41.34
CA SER A 537 -1.34 2.44 -41.48
C SER A 537 -1.58 3.36 -40.29
N TYR A 538 -0.80 3.22 -39.23
CA TYR A 538 -0.87 4.01 -37.99
C TYR A 538 0.44 4.75 -37.72
N LYS A 539 1.14 5.11 -38.80
CA LYS A 539 2.42 5.82 -38.77
C LYS A 539 2.30 7.13 -37.99
N ASP A 540 1.23 7.89 -38.21
CA ASP A 540 0.99 9.18 -37.54
C ASP A 540 0.92 9.06 -36.02
N GLN A 541 0.32 8.00 -35.48
CA GLN A 541 0.24 7.76 -34.04
C GLN A 541 1.60 7.43 -33.43
N ILE A 542 2.41 6.65 -34.14
CA ILE A 542 3.78 6.33 -33.70
C ILE A 542 4.69 7.55 -33.84
N GLU A 543 4.58 8.30 -34.93
CA GLU A 543 5.30 9.56 -35.14
C GLU A 543 4.91 10.59 -34.11
N ALA A 544 3.64 10.68 -33.68
CA ALA A 544 3.24 11.57 -32.58
C ALA A 544 3.96 11.27 -31.25
N VAL A 545 4.34 10.01 -30.98
CA VAL A 545 5.20 9.68 -29.84
C VAL A 545 6.63 10.17 -30.09
N ILE A 546 7.16 9.99 -31.31
CA ILE A 546 8.51 10.43 -31.69
C ILE A 546 8.62 11.97 -31.64
N ASP A 547 7.65 12.69 -32.20
CA ASP A 547 7.59 14.15 -32.30
C ASP A 547 7.33 14.80 -30.94
N SER A 548 6.81 14.06 -29.96
CA SER A 548 6.66 14.56 -28.61
C SER A 548 8.00 14.72 -27.87
N HIS A 549 9.09 14.12 -28.39
CA HIS A 549 10.38 14.02 -27.73
C HIS A 549 10.35 13.37 -26.32
N ALA A 550 9.23 12.77 -25.89
CA ALA A 550 9.17 12.04 -24.62
C ALA A 550 10.21 10.91 -24.63
N ARG A 551 10.94 10.75 -23.53
CA ARG A 551 11.76 9.56 -23.28
C ARG A 551 10.92 8.46 -22.65
N LEU A 552 10.04 8.78 -21.69
CA LEU A 552 9.14 7.79 -21.10
C LEU A 552 7.91 7.55 -22.00
N LEU A 553 7.73 6.32 -22.46
CA LEU A 553 6.54 5.86 -23.15
C LEU A 553 5.74 4.91 -22.27
N ILE A 554 4.50 5.31 -21.98
CA ILE A 554 3.52 4.47 -21.31
C ILE A 554 2.71 3.72 -22.38
N MET A 555 2.87 2.41 -22.41
CA MET A 555 2.34 1.51 -23.43
C MET A 555 1.22 0.65 -22.85
N LEU A 556 -0.02 1.02 -23.19
CA LEU A 556 -1.26 0.35 -22.78
C LEU A 556 -1.82 -0.50 -23.92
N ILE A 557 -1.01 -1.46 -24.37
CA ILE A 557 -1.33 -2.32 -25.51
C ILE A 557 -1.25 -3.77 -25.04
N GLN A 558 -2.25 -4.58 -25.37
CA GLN A 558 -2.23 -6.00 -25.03
C GLN A 558 -1.11 -6.71 -25.81
N CYS A 559 -0.26 -7.46 -25.13
CA CYS A 559 0.76 -8.28 -25.79
C CYS A 559 0.11 -9.55 -26.40
N PRO A 560 0.60 -10.07 -27.55
CA PRO A 560 1.92 -9.84 -28.13
C PRO A 560 2.13 -8.52 -28.85
N TYR A 561 1.08 -7.78 -29.23
CA TYR A 561 1.13 -6.64 -30.17
C TYR A 561 2.12 -5.52 -29.80
N CYS A 562 2.44 -5.39 -28.52
CA CYS A 562 3.46 -4.50 -27.97
C CYS A 562 4.85 -4.70 -28.64
N ASN A 563 5.18 -5.92 -29.10
CA ASN A 563 6.46 -6.22 -29.75
C ASN A 563 6.61 -5.52 -31.12
N TYR A 564 5.55 -5.46 -31.93
CA TYR A 564 5.56 -4.85 -33.25
C TYR A 564 5.71 -3.33 -33.17
N VAL A 565 5.16 -2.72 -32.13
CA VAL A 565 5.35 -1.28 -31.86
C VAL A 565 6.82 -0.98 -31.54
N ALA A 566 7.46 -1.79 -30.70
CA ALA A 566 8.90 -1.63 -30.41
C ALA A 566 9.78 -1.84 -31.66
N GLU A 567 9.48 -2.85 -32.48
CA GLU A 567 10.17 -3.06 -33.77
C GLU A 567 10.03 -1.86 -34.70
N TYR A 568 8.85 -1.25 -34.74
CA TYR A 568 8.60 -0.12 -35.63
C TYR A 568 9.27 1.18 -35.15
N PHE A 569 9.37 1.41 -33.83
CA PHE A 569 10.19 2.49 -33.30
C PHE A 569 11.66 2.38 -33.73
N TYR A 570 12.20 1.16 -33.74
CA TYR A 570 13.55 0.91 -34.26
C TYR A 570 13.66 1.26 -35.76
N ASP A 571 12.67 0.86 -36.55
CA ASP A 571 12.63 1.12 -37.99
C ASP A 571 12.48 2.62 -38.31
N LEU A 572 11.86 3.39 -37.43
CA LEU A 572 11.77 4.86 -37.49
C LEU A 572 13.03 5.58 -36.97
N GLY A 573 14.07 4.83 -36.59
CA GLY A 573 15.37 5.38 -36.24
C GLY A 573 15.62 5.59 -34.74
N LEU A 574 14.69 5.22 -33.86
CA LEU A 574 14.97 5.20 -32.41
C LEU A 574 15.98 4.09 -32.09
N ARG A 575 16.83 4.36 -31.12
CA ARG A 575 17.92 3.49 -30.67
C ARG A 575 17.89 3.34 -29.15
N LYS A 576 18.82 2.54 -28.65
CA LYS A 576 18.98 2.26 -27.23
C LYS A 576 19.13 3.55 -26.42
N GLY A 577 18.21 3.79 -25.47
CA GLY A 577 18.21 4.96 -24.59
C GLY A 577 17.40 6.15 -25.08
N ASP A 578 16.95 6.13 -26.35
CA ASP A 578 16.05 7.15 -26.88
C ASP A 578 14.68 7.05 -26.20
N ILE A 579 14.17 5.84 -26.02
CA ILE A 579 12.86 5.62 -25.40
C ILE A 579 12.97 4.59 -24.27
N LEU A 580 12.22 4.85 -23.21
CA LEU A 580 12.08 3.99 -22.06
C LEU A 580 10.63 3.52 -22.00
N ILE A 581 10.43 2.23 -22.24
CA ILE A 581 9.09 1.64 -22.30
C ILE A 581 8.64 1.24 -20.90
N TYR A 582 7.45 1.73 -20.52
CA TYR A 582 6.68 1.29 -19.39
C TYR A 582 5.36 0.66 -19.86
N GLY A 583 5.00 -0.52 -19.35
CA GLY A 583 3.69 -1.13 -19.62
C GLY A 583 3.28 -2.19 -18.59
N ASN A 584 2.33 -3.04 -19.00
CA ASN A 584 1.93 -4.25 -18.27
C ASN A 584 3.16 -5.17 -18.08
N PRO A 585 3.32 -5.87 -16.94
CA PRO A 585 4.37 -6.87 -16.69
C PRO A 585 4.74 -7.78 -17.87
N ASP A 586 3.75 -8.19 -18.67
CA ASP A 586 3.98 -9.04 -19.84
C ASP A 586 4.92 -8.41 -20.88
N ILE A 587 4.99 -7.07 -20.95
CA ILE A 587 5.83 -6.34 -21.91
C ILE A 587 7.30 -6.75 -21.81
N LEU A 588 7.80 -7.03 -20.59
CA LEU A 588 9.19 -7.43 -20.37
C LEU A 588 9.47 -8.80 -21.00
N THR A 589 8.50 -9.72 -20.94
CA THR A 589 8.59 -11.04 -21.56
C THR A 589 8.52 -10.94 -23.08
N TYR A 590 7.60 -10.13 -23.62
CA TYR A 590 7.41 -10.04 -25.07
C TYR A 590 8.51 -9.25 -25.80
N LEU A 591 9.14 -8.28 -25.13
CA LEU A 591 10.35 -7.62 -25.65
C LEU A 591 11.56 -8.56 -25.72
N SER A 592 11.49 -9.70 -25.03
CA SER A 592 12.56 -10.67 -24.83
C SER A 592 12.40 -11.97 -25.62
N ILE A 593 11.31 -12.10 -26.40
CA ILE A 593 11.07 -13.32 -27.20
C ILE A 593 12.20 -13.52 -28.20
N ASN A 594 12.73 -14.73 -28.26
CA ASN A 594 13.79 -15.08 -29.19
C ASN A 594 13.22 -15.35 -30.59
N ASP A 595 13.38 -14.39 -31.50
CA ASP A 595 13.06 -14.51 -32.93
C ASP A 595 14.02 -13.65 -33.78
N THR A 596 13.78 -13.59 -35.10
CA THR A 596 14.63 -12.83 -36.03
C THR A 596 14.64 -11.31 -35.81
N ALA A 597 13.68 -10.76 -35.09
CA ALA A 597 13.57 -9.34 -34.76
C ALA A 597 13.95 -9.02 -33.30
N LEU A 598 14.49 -10.00 -32.54
CA LEU A 598 14.95 -9.79 -31.16
C LEU A 598 15.93 -8.62 -31.06
N TYR A 599 16.86 -8.48 -32.01
CA TYR A 599 17.86 -7.40 -31.97
C TYR A 599 17.21 -6.00 -31.97
N LYS A 600 16.12 -5.79 -32.73
CA LYS A 600 15.39 -4.52 -32.75
C LYS A 600 14.73 -4.25 -31.40
N ARG A 601 14.09 -5.28 -30.85
CA ARG A 601 13.35 -5.19 -29.58
C ARG A 601 14.28 -5.08 -28.38
N SER A 602 15.43 -5.73 -28.40
CA SER A 602 16.43 -5.62 -27.33
C SER A 602 17.08 -4.24 -27.30
N GLU A 603 17.24 -3.61 -28.46
CA GLU A 603 17.77 -2.26 -28.57
C GLU A 603 16.78 -1.23 -28.00
N ILE A 604 15.51 -1.29 -28.42
CA ILE A 604 14.45 -0.38 -27.94
C ILE A 604 14.00 -0.69 -26.52
N GLY A 605 13.90 -1.97 -26.18
CA GLY A 605 13.44 -2.47 -24.88
C GLY A 605 14.50 -2.43 -23.78
N SER A 606 15.72 -1.95 -24.06
CA SER A 606 16.76 -1.85 -23.04
C SER A 606 16.28 -0.95 -21.91
N SER A 607 16.33 -1.45 -20.68
CA SER A 607 15.84 -0.75 -19.49
C SER A 607 14.32 -0.53 -19.44
N ALA A 608 13.54 -1.16 -20.34
CA ALA A 608 12.10 -1.23 -20.19
C ALA A 608 11.73 -1.77 -18.82
N PHE A 609 10.64 -1.27 -18.24
CA PHE A 609 10.22 -1.64 -16.90
C PHE A 609 8.71 -1.76 -16.81
N ALA A 610 8.24 -2.51 -15.83
CA ALA A 610 6.83 -2.73 -15.62
C ALA A 610 6.50 -2.80 -14.13
N PHE A 611 5.30 -2.37 -13.81
CA PHE A 611 4.73 -2.47 -12.47
C PHE A 611 3.84 -3.70 -12.39
N GLY A 612 4.09 -4.56 -11.42
CA GLY A 612 3.23 -5.71 -11.14
C GLY A 612 2.85 -5.73 -9.67
N PHE A 613 1.88 -6.57 -9.32
CA PHE A 613 1.64 -6.89 -7.91
C PHE A 613 2.78 -7.74 -7.37
N SER A 614 3.26 -7.40 -6.18
CA SER A 614 4.18 -8.26 -5.44
C SER A 614 3.48 -9.56 -5.07
N GLN A 615 4.22 -10.65 -5.16
CA GLN A 615 3.74 -11.99 -4.84
C GLN A 615 4.77 -12.65 -3.95
N TRP A 616 4.33 -13.64 -3.17
CA TRP A 616 5.22 -14.44 -2.34
C TRP A 616 5.99 -13.56 -1.33
N ILE A 617 5.29 -12.59 -0.74
CA ILE A 617 5.86 -11.60 0.17
C ILE A 617 6.20 -12.27 1.51
N GLY A 618 7.44 -12.05 1.96
CA GLY A 618 7.93 -12.53 3.26
C GLY A 618 8.04 -14.04 3.36
N LYS A 619 8.31 -14.53 4.58
CA LYS A 619 8.52 -15.95 4.86
C LYS A 619 7.29 -16.80 4.49
N LEU A 620 6.09 -16.34 4.84
CA LEU A 620 4.85 -17.04 4.51
C LEU A 620 4.70 -17.22 3.00
N GLY A 621 4.91 -16.16 2.21
CA GLY A 621 4.80 -16.24 0.76
C GLY A 621 5.78 -17.25 0.14
N GLN A 622 7.04 -17.25 0.58
CA GLN A 622 8.04 -18.22 0.12
C GLN A 622 7.68 -19.66 0.51
N ASP A 623 7.19 -19.87 1.74
CA ASP A 623 6.75 -21.18 2.22
C ASP A 623 5.58 -21.72 1.37
N ILE A 624 4.62 -20.88 0.99
CA ILE A 624 3.51 -21.28 0.11
C ILE A 624 3.99 -21.57 -1.31
N ALA A 625 4.90 -20.75 -1.87
CA ALA A 625 5.49 -21.00 -3.18
C ALA A 625 6.18 -22.38 -3.24
N ASN A 626 6.96 -22.71 -2.20
CA ASN A 626 7.62 -24.00 -2.07
C ASN A 626 6.64 -25.16 -1.92
N ARG A 627 5.56 -24.99 -1.14
CA ARG A 627 4.49 -26.01 -1.00
C ARG A 627 3.76 -26.28 -2.32
N ILE A 628 3.50 -25.24 -3.12
CA ILE A 628 2.88 -25.42 -4.44
C ILE A 628 3.83 -26.20 -5.35
N LEU A 629 5.10 -25.83 -5.39
CA LEU A 629 6.11 -26.52 -6.19
C LEU A 629 6.25 -27.99 -5.77
N SER A 630 6.27 -28.28 -4.46
CA SER A 630 6.39 -29.65 -3.96
C SER A 630 5.15 -30.50 -4.21
N LYS A 631 3.95 -29.92 -4.13
CA LYS A 631 2.68 -30.66 -4.32
C LYS A 631 2.36 -30.92 -5.79
N PHE A 632 2.61 -29.95 -6.67
CA PHE A 632 2.17 -30.02 -8.08
C PHE A 632 3.31 -30.19 -9.09
N SER A 633 4.57 -30.23 -8.64
CA SER A 633 5.76 -30.28 -9.51
C SER A 633 5.77 -29.19 -10.59
N THR A 634 5.07 -28.08 -10.34
CA THR A 634 4.87 -26.98 -11.27
C THR A 634 5.23 -25.68 -10.56
N PRO A 635 6.07 -24.81 -11.15
CA PRO A 635 6.40 -23.52 -10.55
C PRO A 635 5.12 -22.70 -10.30
N PRO A 636 4.99 -22.10 -9.11
CA PRO A 636 3.80 -21.33 -8.78
C PRO A 636 3.73 -20.07 -9.66
N ASN A 637 2.54 -19.72 -10.14
CA ASN A 637 2.32 -18.51 -10.93
C ASN A 637 1.81 -17.36 -10.07
N SER A 638 1.77 -16.16 -10.63
CA SER A 638 1.32 -14.96 -9.91
C SER A 638 -0.07 -15.07 -9.31
N PHE A 639 -0.99 -15.72 -10.02
CA PHE A 639 -2.37 -15.87 -9.61
C PHE A 639 -2.51 -16.85 -8.45
N SER A 640 -1.66 -17.87 -8.35
CA SER A 640 -1.75 -18.88 -7.28
C SER A 640 -1.73 -18.23 -5.90
N CYS A 641 -0.89 -17.22 -5.69
CA CYS A 641 -0.85 -16.52 -4.41
C CYS A 641 -2.16 -15.77 -4.11
N GLN A 642 -2.76 -15.13 -5.11
CA GLN A 642 -4.02 -14.41 -4.90
C GLN A 642 -5.20 -15.38 -4.64
N TYR A 643 -5.21 -16.55 -5.27
CA TYR A 643 -6.18 -17.62 -4.99
C TYR A 643 -6.04 -18.21 -3.58
N TYR A 644 -4.81 -18.29 -3.06
CA TYR A 644 -4.56 -18.67 -1.67
C TYR A 644 -5.18 -17.63 -0.71
N ASP A 645 -4.93 -16.35 -0.97
CA ASP A 645 -5.46 -15.25 -0.15
C ASP A 645 -6.99 -15.14 -0.22
N ALA A 646 -7.61 -15.46 -1.36
CA ALA A 646 -9.07 -15.50 -1.49
C ALA A 646 -9.71 -16.57 -0.57
N ILE A 647 -9.11 -17.76 -0.46
CA ILE A 647 -9.57 -18.80 0.48
C ILE A 647 -9.33 -18.35 1.93
N TYR A 648 -8.16 -17.79 2.23
CA TYR A 648 -7.88 -17.31 3.59
C TYR A 648 -8.79 -16.15 4.01
N LEU A 649 -9.22 -15.29 3.07
CA LEU A 649 -10.22 -14.25 3.36
C LEU A 649 -11.54 -14.87 3.81
N ALA A 650 -12.02 -15.89 3.11
CA ALA A 650 -13.23 -16.63 3.50
C ALA A 650 -13.03 -17.34 4.86
N ALA A 651 -11.91 -18.05 5.03
CA ALA A 651 -11.63 -18.82 6.23
C ALA A 651 -11.53 -17.93 7.49
N ASN A 652 -10.82 -16.80 7.41
CA ASN A 652 -10.72 -15.85 8.53
C ASN A 652 -12.08 -15.19 8.85
N ALA A 653 -12.90 -14.91 7.84
CA ALA A 653 -14.25 -14.39 8.07
C ALA A 653 -15.15 -15.43 8.77
N LEU A 654 -15.08 -16.69 8.31
CA LEU A 654 -15.82 -17.81 8.93
C LEU A 654 -15.35 -18.04 10.37
N ASP A 655 -14.04 -18.08 10.59
CA ASP A 655 -13.43 -18.24 11.91
C ASP A 655 -13.88 -17.13 12.87
N TYR A 656 -13.82 -15.86 12.44
CA TYR A 656 -14.32 -14.72 13.20
C TYR A 656 -15.80 -14.87 13.61
N MET A 657 -16.65 -15.30 12.67
CA MET A 657 -18.08 -15.50 12.91
C MET A 657 -18.32 -16.68 13.87
N ILE A 658 -17.65 -17.80 13.64
CA ILE A 658 -17.73 -19.02 14.44
C ILE A 658 -17.30 -18.73 15.88
N ASP A 659 -16.19 -18.03 16.08
CA ASP A 659 -15.69 -17.67 17.42
C ASP A 659 -16.64 -16.78 18.21
N ARG A 660 -17.46 -15.98 17.51
CA ARG A 660 -18.49 -15.12 18.12
C ARG A 660 -19.87 -15.76 18.18
N GLY A 661 -20.02 -17.00 17.69
CA GLY A 661 -21.31 -17.67 17.58
C GLY A 661 -22.31 -16.93 16.68
N GLN A 662 -21.80 -16.27 15.64
CA GLN A 662 -22.61 -15.64 14.60
C GLN A 662 -23.04 -16.67 13.57
N ASP A 663 -24.22 -16.47 12.99
CA ASP A 663 -24.75 -17.31 11.92
C ASP A 663 -23.99 -17.09 10.62
N TYR A 664 -22.99 -17.94 10.37
CA TYR A 664 -22.18 -17.95 9.16
C TYR A 664 -22.89 -18.49 7.91
N LYS A 665 -24.09 -19.09 8.06
CA LYS A 665 -24.94 -19.50 6.92
C LYS A 665 -25.70 -18.30 6.34
N ASN A 666 -25.79 -17.18 7.06
CA ASN A 666 -26.39 -15.95 6.55
C ASN A 666 -25.43 -15.20 5.62
N SER A 667 -25.65 -15.31 4.30
CA SER A 667 -24.81 -14.70 3.26
C SER A 667 -24.55 -13.20 3.43
N ASN A 668 -25.55 -12.42 3.86
CA ASN A 668 -25.40 -10.98 4.03
C ASN A 668 -24.48 -10.65 5.22
N LYS A 669 -24.62 -11.39 6.34
CA LYS A 669 -23.74 -11.24 7.50
C LYS A 669 -22.32 -11.70 7.17
N LEU A 670 -22.19 -12.84 6.48
CA LEU A 670 -20.90 -13.34 6.03
C LEU A 670 -20.20 -12.34 5.10
N MET A 671 -20.91 -11.74 4.15
CA MET A 671 -20.34 -10.72 3.28
C MET A 671 -19.92 -9.46 4.05
N ALA A 672 -20.70 -9.04 5.05
CA ALA A 672 -20.32 -7.91 5.92
C ALA A 672 -19.00 -8.21 6.66
N VAL A 673 -18.85 -9.40 7.23
CA VAL A 673 -17.61 -9.80 7.92
C VAL A 673 -16.45 -9.94 6.94
N ILE A 674 -16.65 -10.55 5.77
CA ILE A 674 -15.63 -10.65 4.71
C ILE A 674 -15.04 -9.26 4.36
N ARG A 675 -15.87 -8.21 4.31
CA ARG A 675 -15.41 -6.83 4.04
C ARG A 675 -14.60 -6.22 5.18
N GLU A 676 -14.79 -6.68 6.40
CA GLU A 676 -14.11 -6.19 7.61
C GLU A 676 -12.85 -7.01 7.96
N THR A 677 -12.74 -8.24 7.44
CA THR A 677 -11.63 -9.15 7.69
C THR A 677 -10.29 -8.58 7.22
N GLN A 678 -9.28 -8.69 8.09
CA GLN A 678 -7.89 -8.33 7.77
C GLN A 678 -6.96 -9.46 8.21
N PHE A 679 -6.02 -9.84 7.37
CA PHE A 679 -5.02 -10.86 7.69
C PHE A 679 -3.73 -10.64 6.89
N SER A 680 -2.67 -11.38 7.22
CA SER A 680 -1.44 -11.41 6.44
C SER A 680 -1.43 -12.65 5.55
N GLY A 681 -1.60 -12.43 4.25
CA GLY A 681 -1.56 -13.45 3.20
C GLY A 681 -0.20 -13.60 2.55
N CYS A 682 -0.13 -14.37 1.46
CA CYS A 682 1.10 -14.52 0.67
C CYS A 682 1.37 -13.28 -0.21
N THR A 683 0.36 -12.44 -0.45
CA THR A 683 0.51 -11.12 -1.09
C THR A 683 0.66 -9.98 -0.05
N GLY A 684 0.98 -10.30 1.20
CA GLY A 684 1.11 -9.33 2.29
C GLY A 684 -0.22 -9.06 3.01
N LYS A 685 -0.41 -7.86 3.58
CA LYS A 685 -1.62 -7.54 4.35
C LYS A 685 -2.84 -7.40 3.43
N VAL A 686 -3.84 -8.26 3.61
CA VAL A 686 -5.10 -8.25 2.86
C VAL A 686 -6.17 -7.56 3.70
N SER A 687 -6.88 -6.61 3.09
CA SER A 687 -8.00 -5.87 3.68
C SER A 687 -8.82 -5.22 2.57
N ILE A 688 -10.15 -5.15 2.72
CA ILE A 688 -11.06 -4.60 1.71
C ILE A 688 -11.38 -3.12 2.02
N SER A 689 -11.44 -2.31 0.97
CA SER A 689 -11.68 -0.88 1.06
C SER A 689 -13.11 -0.56 1.44
N LYS A 690 -13.28 0.36 2.41
CA LYS A 690 -14.59 0.76 2.90
C LYS A 690 -15.40 1.39 1.77
N GLY A 691 -16.56 0.81 1.46
CA GLY A 691 -17.44 1.26 0.37
C GLY A 691 -17.04 0.80 -1.03
N SER A 692 -15.96 0.03 -1.16
CA SER A 692 -15.53 -0.58 -2.43
C SER A 692 -15.46 -2.12 -2.29
N ASN A 693 -15.38 -2.81 -3.42
CA ASN A 693 -15.10 -4.25 -3.50
C ASN A 693 -13.59 -4.56 -3.62
N ASP A 694 -12.76 -3.52 -3.67
CA ASP A 694 -11.32 -3.62 -3.91
C ASP A 694 -10.53 -3.84 -2.63
N ARG A 695 -9.41 -4.55 -2.74
CA ARG A 695 -8.38 -4.52 -1.71
C ARG A 695 -7.84 -3.09 -1.52
N ILE A 696 -7.67 -2.65 -0.28
CA ILE A 696 -7.21 -1.29 0.06
C ILE A 696 -5.86 -0.99 -0.60
N PHE A 697 -4.88 -1.84 -0.33
CA PHE A 697 -3.49 -1.63 -0.70
C PHE A 697 -2.87 -2.94 -1.17
N ASP A 698 -2.33 -2.93 -2.38
CA ASP A 698 -1.41 -3.96 -2.85
C ASP A 698 0.02 -3.45 -2.74
N VAL A 699 0.96 -4.35 -2.48
CA VAL A 699 2.38 -4.05 -2.69
C VAL A 699 2.65 -4.12 -4.18
N ILE A 700 3.25 -3.07 -4.73
CA ILE A 700 3.58 -3.00 -6.15
C ILE A 700 5.08 -3.22 -6.31
N VAL A 701 5.48 -4.09 -7.21
CA VAL A 701 6.88 -4.29 -7.58
C VAL A 701 7.18 -3.62 -8.90
N ILE A 702 8.37 -3.04 -9.00
CA ILE A 702 8.95 -2.63 -10.28
C ILE A 702 9.92 -3.69 -10.71
N LYS A 703 9.70 -4.25 -11.91
CA LYS A 703 10.68 -5.08 -12.59
C LYS A 703 11.24 -4.33 -13.78
N ALA A 704 12.54 -4.40 -13.99
CA ALA A 704 13.20 -3.84 -15.16
C ALA A 704 13.89 -4.94 -15.97
N LEU A 705 14.02 -4.70 -17.28
CA LEU A 705 14.66 -5.61 -18.20
C LEU A 705 16.15 -5.29 -18.30
N LYS A 706 16.99 -6.29 -18.04
CA LYS A 706 18.44 -6.25 -18.28
C LYS A 706 18.77 -7.14 -19.48
N MET A 707 19.29 -6.54 -20.53
CA MET A 707 19.82 -7.26 -21.69
C MET A 707 21.31 -7.54 -21.46
N SER A 708 21.73 -8.79 -21.55
CA SER A 708 23.15 -9.18 -21.54
C SER A 708 23.80 -8.88 -22.89
N LYS A 709 25.14 -8.83 -22.91
CA LYS A 709 25.91 -8.68 -24.16
C LYS A 709 25.69 -9.84 -25.14
N ASP A 710 25.28 -11.00 -24.64
CA ASP A 710 25.04 -12.21 -25.44
C ASP A 710 23.60 -12.28 -25.98
N GLY A 711 22.81 -11.20 -25.83
CA GLY A 711 21.41 -11.14 -26.27
C GLY A 711 20.41 -11.82 -25.32
N ASN A 712 20.88 -12.38 -24.19
CA ASN A 712 19.99 -12.94 -23.17
C ASN A 712 19.39 -11.84 -22.31
N SER A 713 18.07 -11.87 -22.15
CA SER A 713 17.31 -10.92 -21.37
C SER A 713 16.90 -11.50 -20.02
N THR A 714 17.16 -10.78 -18.93
CA THR A 714 16.67 -11.13 -17.60
C THR A 714 15.92 -9.97 -16.99
N SER A 715 14.69 -10.20 -16.54
CA SER A 715 13.98 -9.22 -15.71
C SER A 715 14.48 -9.32 -14.27
N TYR A 716 14.74 -8.19 -13.62
CA TYR A 716 15.14 -8.14 -12.21
C TYR A 716 14.25 -7.18 -11.41
N LEU A 717 14.12 -7.42 -10.11
CA LEU A 717 13.35 -6.58 -9.20
C LEU A 717 14.13 -5.30 -8.88
N VAL A 718 13.57 -4.14 -9.21
CA VAL A 718 14.15 -2.82 -8.94
C VAL A 718 13.75 -2.34 -7.55
N GLY A 719 12.47 -2.42 -7.22
CA GLY A 719 11.97 -1.91 -5.95
C GLY A 719 10.52 -2.28 -5.69
N GLU A 720 10.10 -1.98 -4.48
CA GLU A 720 8.76 -2.26 -3.97
C GLU A 720 8.12 -0.98 -3.44
N TYR A 721 6.91 -0.70 -3.90
CA TYR A 721 6.05 0.35 -3.38
C TYR A 721 5.05 -0.26 -2.41
N MET A 722 5.12 0.17 -1.15
CA MET A 722 4.29 -0.32 -0.04
C MET A 722 3.45 0.84 0.50
N PRO A 723 2.23 1.07 -0.02
CA PRO A 723 1.44 2.26 0.32
C PRO A 723 1.00 2.33 1.79
N TYR A 724 1.10 1.22 2.53
CA TYR A 724 0.79 1.15 3.96
C TYR A 724 2.03 1.24 4.88
N SER A 725 3.24 1.29 4.32
CA SER A 725 4.49 1.36 5.08
C SER A 725 4.91 2.81 5.32
N THR A 726 5.64 3.08 6.41
CA THR A 726 6.32 4.37 6.62
C THR A 726 7.35 4.64 5.52
N ASN A 727 7.96 3.57 4.99
CA ASN A 727 8.80 3.61 3.79
C ASN A 727 7.95 3.22 2.59
N LEU A 728 7.34 4.23 1.94
CA LEU A 728 6.49 4.02 0.77
C LEU A 728 7.23 3.34 -0.39
N TRP A 729 8.55 3.54 -0.49
CA TRP A 729 9.38 3.03 -1.59
C TRP A 729 10.64 2.37 -1.02
N THR A 730 10.86 1.10 -1.36
CA THR A 730 12.06 0.34 -1.00
C THR A 730 12.79 -0.06 -2.28
N VAL A 731 14.00 0.48 -2.49
CA VAL A 731 14.87 0.06 -3.61
C VAL A 731 15.52 -1.27 -3.24
N VAL A 732 15.27 -2.31 -4.06
CA VAL A 732 15.89 -3.63 -3.92
C VAL A 732 17.16 -3.71 -4.76
N ASN A 733 17.09 -3.28 -6.02
CA ASN A 733 18.24 -3.10 -6.89
C ASN A 733 18.12 -1.76 -7.62
N PRO A 734 19.20 -0.98 -7.79
CA PRO A 734 19.13 0.25 -8.56
C PRO A 734 18.72 -0.04 -10.00
N MET A 735 17.85 0.80 -10.56
CA MET A 735 17.48 0.71 -11.97
C MET A 735 18.68 1.11 -12.83
N VAL A 736 19.09 0.22 -13.72
CA VAL A 736 20.16 0.47 -14.69
C VAL A 736 19.53 0.96 -15.99
N TYR A 737 19.85 2.18 -16.40
CA TYR A 737 19.38 2.78 -17.64
C TYR A 737 20.23 2.33 -18.85
N ALA A 738 19.79 2.71 -20.04
CA ALA A 738 20.30 2.15 -21.29
C ALA A 738 21.79 2.49 -21.55
N ASP A 739 22.28 3.59 -20.98
CA ASP A 739 23.68 4.04 -20.96
C ASP A 739 24.54 3.30 -19.90
N GLY A 740 23.93 2.45 -19.08
CA GLY A 740 24.57 1.76 -17.96
C GLY A 740 24.61 2.56 -16.66
N SER A 741 24.08 3.78 -16.64
CA SER A 741 24.00 4.61 -15.44
C SER A 741 22.87 4.16 -14.53
N ILE A 742 22.98 4.54 -13.25
CA ILE A 742 21.89 4.40 -12.26
C ILE A 742 21.11 5.71 -12.06
N ILE A 743 21.50 6.76 -12.78
CA ILE A 743 20.93 8.10 -12.67
C ILE A 743 19.77 8.18 -13.66
N LYS A 744 18.61 8.63 -13.20
CA LYS A 744 17.43 8.81 -14.07
C LYS A 744 17.81 9.73 -15.24
N PRO A 745 17.64 9.29 -16.50
CA PRO A 745 17.82 10.16 -17.64
C PRO A 745 16.69 11.20 -17.68
N SER A 746 16.85 12.23 -18.50
CA SER A 746 15.80 13.24 -18.64
C SER A 746 14.48 12.67 -19.14
N ASP A 747 13.42 13.41 -18.85
CA ASP A 747 12.07 13.15 -19.33
C ASP A 747 11.94 13.31 -20.84
N LEU A 748 12.79 14.14 -21.44
CA LEU A 748 12.84 14.39 -22.88
C LEU A 748 14.13 13.78 -23.48
N ARG A 749 14.03 13.24 -24.70
CA ARG A 749 15.18 12.72 -25.44
C ARG A 749 16.25 13.77 -25.63
N ASP A 750 15.82 14.96 -25.98
CA ASP A 750 16.65 16.12 -26.21
C ASP A 750 16.42 17.10 -25.06
N GLU A 751 17.19 16.98 -23.96
CA GLU A 751 17.25 18.07 -22.95
C GLU A 751 17.63 19.40 -23.61
N ASN A 752 18.42 19.28 -24.68
CA ASN A 752 18.85 20.37 -25.53
C ASN A 752 17.99 20.41 -26.77
N GLY A 753 16.76 20.90 -26.62
CA GLY A 753 16.01 21.53 -27.73
C GLY A 753 16.73 22.78 -28.27
N THR A 754 18.02 22.67 -28.60
CA THR A 754 18.84 23.73 -29.18
C THR A 754 18.82 23.68 -30.69
N CYS A 755 18.60 22.50 -31.28
CA CYS A 755 18.67 22.36 -32.73
C CYS A 755 17.58 21.50 -33.37
N PRO A 756 16.94 21.97 -34.46
CA PRO A 756 15.98 21.17 -35.22
C PRO A 756 16.65 20.03 -36.01
N PHE A 757 17.98 19.96 -36.00
CA PHE A 757 18.75 18.96 -36.73
C PHE A 757 19.23 17.85 -35.77
N PRO A 758 19.06 16.57 -36.15
CA PRO A 758 19.65 15.46 -35.42
C PRO A 758 21.16 15.63 -35.29
N SER A 759 21.74 15.31 -34.13
CA SER A 759 23.18 15.46 -33.87
C SER A 759 24.07 14.73 -34.88
N LYS A 760 23.59 13.63 -35.45
CA LYS A 760 24.26 12.85 -36.52
C LYS A 760 24.38 13.60 -37.86
N ASP A 761 23.49 14.55 -38.12
CA ASP A 761 23.46 15.31 -39.38
C ASP A 761 24.28 16.62 -39.25
N VAL A 762 24.59 17.02 -38.02
CA VAL A 762 25.42 18.19 -37.73
C VAL A 762 26.90 17.83 -37.88
N ARG A 763 27.57 18.48 -38.82
CA ARG A 763 29.02 18.37 -39.05
C ARG A 763 29.72 19.71 -38.90
N THR A 764 31.02 19.66 -38.63
CA THR A 764 31.85 20.88 -38.58
C THR A 764 32.10 21.43 -39.98
N PHE A 765 31.88 22.74 -40.14
CA PHE A 765 32.00 23.44 -41.41
C PHE A 765 33.32 24.23 -41.48
N ALA A 766 34.35 23.62 -42.09
CA ALA A 766 35.69 24.18 -42.13
C ALA A 766 35.77 25.57 -42.79
N LYS A 767 34.96 25.84 -43.81
CA LYS A 767 34.94 27.14 -44.50
C LYS A 767 34.38 28.26 -43.60
N GLY A 768 33.31 27.99 -42.86
CA GLY A 768 32.76 28.94 -41.89
C GLY A 768 33.75 29.24 -40.77
N ARG A 769 34.46 28.21 -40.28
CA ARG A 769 35.55 28.38 -39.32
C ARG A 769 36.69 29.24 -39.87
N ALA A 770 37.08 29.06 -41.14
CA ALA A 770 38.11 29.89 -41.77
C ALA A 770 37.70 31.37 -41.85
N ILE A 771 36.42 31.66 -42.15
CA ILE A 771 35.90 33.05 -42.15
C ILE A 771 35.97 33.65 -40.76
N LEU A 772 35.51 32.92 -39.73
CA LEU A 772 35.60 33.37 -38.34
C LEU A 772 37.06 33.72 -37.97
N PHE A 773 38.01 32.86 -38.31
CA PHE A 773 39.43 33.07 -38.01
C PHE A 773 39.97 34.31 -38.71
N ALA A 774 39.61 34.52 -39.99
CA ALA A 774 40.00 35.70 -40.75
C ALA A 774 39.45 36.99 -40.10
N ILE A 775 38.17 37.02 -39.72
CA ILE A 775 37.53 38.17 -39.07
C ILE A 775 38.19 38.46 -37.73
N CYS A 776 38.34 37.44 -36.87
CA CYS A 776 39.00 37.59 -35.58
C CYS A 776 40.44 38.11 -35.69
N PHE A 777 41.21 37.59 -36.66
CA PHE A 777 42.57 38.07 -36.93
C PHE A 777 42.58 39.54 -37.40
N THR A 778 41.69 39.90 -38.32
CA THR A 778 41.55 41.29 -38.79
C THR A 778 41.20 42.24 -37.65
N VAL A 779 40.26 41.86 -36.78
CA VAL A 779 39.86 42.65 -35.60
C VAL A 779 41.05 42.86 -34.64
N ALA A 780 41.76 41.80 -34.29
CA ALA A 780 42.96 41.90 -33.45
C ALA A 780 44.05 42.79 -34.07
N LEU A 781 44.29 42.65 -35.38
CA LEU A 781 45.27 43.45 -36.11
C LEU A 781 44.87 44.93 -36.14
N ILE A 782 43.60 45.23 -36.43
CA ILE A 782 43.06 46.59 -36.44
C ILE A 782 43.23 47.24 -35.06
N THR A 783 42.84 46.54 -33.99
CA THR A 783 43.03 47.03 -32.62
C THR A 783 44.51 47.29 -32.31
N ALA A 784 45.43 46.40 -32.69
CA ALA A 784 46.86 46.60 -32.47
C ALA A 784 47.43 47.80 -33.24
N VAL A 785 47.08 47.93 -34.53
CA VAL A 785 47.53 49.05 -35.40
C VAL A 785 46.99 50.37 -34.90
N ILE A 786 45.70 50.44 -34.58
CA ILE A 786 45.08 51.66 -34.04
C ILE A 786 45.72 52.02 -32.70
N THR A 787 45.92 51.05 -31.82
CA THR A 787 46.60 51.26 -30.55
C THR A 787 47.99 51.85 -30.77
N PHE A 788 48.77 51.33 -31.70
CA PHE A 788 50.09 51.86 -32.05
C PHE A 788 50.05 53.30 -32.60
N ILE A 789 49.07 53.62 -33.46
CA ILE A 789 48.89 54.97 -34.00
C ILE A 789 48.51 55.96 -32.90
N ILE A 790 47.55 55.58 -32.05
CA ILE A 790 47.04 56.40 -30.95
C ILE A 790 48.10 56.58 -29.86
N TRP A 791 48.92 55.57 -29.64
CA TRP A 791 49.98 55.55 -28.63
C TRP A 791 50.90 56.77 -28.74
N LYS A 792 51.27 57.16 -29.96
CA LYS A 792 52.12 58.35 -30.21
C LYS A 792 51.52 59.64 -29.62
N LYS A 793 50.18 59.76 -29.61
CA LYS A 793 49.49 60.94 -29.05
C LYS A 793 49.56 60.96 -27.53
N TRP A 794 49.36 59.81 -26.88
CA TRP A 794 49.18 59.73 -25.43
C TRP A 794 50.45 59.44 -24.63
N TRP A 795 51.54 59.04 -25.29
CA TRP A 795 52.78 58.64 -24.61
C TRP A 795 53.44 59.75 -23.77
N ASN A 796 53.25 61.02 -24.14
CA ASN A 796 53.87 62.16 -23.44
C ASN A 796 53.03 62.68 -22.24
N ILE A 797 51.87 62.10 -21.98
CA ILE A 797 51.00 62.54 -20.89
C ILE A 797 51.48 61.92 -19.58
N ASN A 798 52.07 62.76 -18.72
CA ASN A 798 52.49 62.37 -17.39
C ASN A 798 51.29 62.42 -16.44
N VAL A 799 50.85 61.25 -15.98
CA VAL A 799 49.84 61.15 -14.92
C VAL A 799 50.56 61.27 -13.57
N GLU A 800 50.23 62.31 -12.81
CA GLU A 800 50.82 62.54 -11.50
C GLU A 800 50.41 61.45 -10.50
N GLU A 801 51.38 60.94 -9.74
CA GLU A 801 51.13 59.97 -8.69
C GLU A 801 50.31 60.60 -7.56
N LEU A 802 49.27 59.89 -7.11
CA LEU A 802 48.47 60.33 -5.98
C LEU A 802 49.32 60.23 -4.71
N LYS A 803 49.72 61.37 -4.14
CA LYS A 803 50.52 61.47 -2.91
C LYS A 803 49.71 61.97 -1.71
N ASP A 804 48.77 62.86 -1.95
CA ASP A 804 47.98 63.51 -0.91
C ASP A 804 46.67 62.75 -0.63
N LYS A 805 46.13 62.96 0.57
CA LYS A 805 44.83 62.39 0.94
C LYS A 805 43.71 63.13 0.22
N GLN A 806 42.90 62.41 -0.56
CA GLN A 806 41.76 62.93 -1.31
C GLN A 806 40.46 62.25 -0.89
N GLU A 807 39.34 62.96 -1.01
CA GLU A 807 38.00 62.39 -0.82
C GLU A 807 37.66 61.49 -2.01
N ILE A 808 37.25 60.25 -1.74
CA ILE A 808 36.91 59.28 -2.80
C ILE A 808 35.67 59.75 -3.58
N SER A 809 35.81 59.93 -4.89
CA SER A 809 34.69 60.33 -5.76
C SER A 809 33.86 59.11 -6.19
N PRO A 810 32.59 59.30 -6.63
CA PRO A 810 31.80 58.23 -7.24
C PRO A 810 32.50 57.57 -8.44
N GLN A 811 33.26 58.35 -9.23
CA GLN A 811 34.02 57.85 -10.36
C GLN A 811 35.18 56.95 -9.91
N ASP A 812 35.86 57.27 -8.80
CA ASP A 812 36.90 56.42 -8.22
C ASP A 812 36.34 55.05 -7.78
N PHE A 813 35.09 55.00 -7.28
CA PHE A 813 34.40 53.73 -6.99
C PHE A 813 34.12 52.91 -8.25
N ILE A 814 33.74 53.54 -9.36
CA ILE A 814 33.52 52.86 -10.65
C ILE A 814 34.83 52.23 -11.14
N VAL A 815 35.96 52.94 -11.03
CA VAL A 815 37.28 52.38 -11.36
C VAL A 815 37.61 51.19 -10.46
N GLY A 816 37.35 51.28 -9.16
CA GLY A 816 37.57 50.16 -8.23
C GLY A 816 36.70 48.93 -8.54
N ALA A 817 35.42 49.14 -8.84
CA ALA A 817 34.51 48.08 -9.28
C ALA A 817 34.97 47.46 -10.62
N THR A 818 35.57 48.27 -11.50
CA THR A 818 36.11 47.80 -12.79
C THR A 818 37.21 46.77 -12.61
N ILE A 819 38.09 46.93 -11.62
CA ILE A 819 39.15 45.94 -11.32
C ILE A 819 38.54 44.60 -10.92
N LEU A 820 37.50 44.61 -10.06
CA LEU A 820 36.84 43.40 -9.60
C LEU A 820 36.05 42.71 -10.73
N ILE A 821 35.32 43.46 -11.55
CA ILE A 821 34.56 42.88 -12.66
C ILE A 821 35.52 42.34 -13.73
N GLU A 822 36.62 43.04 -14.00
CA GLU A 822 37.65 42.60 -14.95
C GLU A 822 38.26 41.24 -14.56
N PHE A 823 38.44 40.97 -13.27
CA PHE A 823 38.85 39.64 -12.79
C PHE A 823 37.93 38.54 -13.32
N PHE A 824 36.61 38.72 -13.18
CA PHE A 824 35.62 37.76 -13.68
C PHE A 824 35.55 37.72 -15.21
N GLN A 825 35.76 38.85 -15.88
CA GLN A 825 35.80 38.90 -17.35
C GLN A 825 36.98 38.15 -17.95
N LEU A 826 38.16 38.28 -17.35
CA LEU A 826 39.32 37.52 -17.81
C LEU A 826 39.20 36.05 -17.41
N ALA A 827 38.61 35.75 -16.25
CA ALA A 827 38.32 34.38 -15.85
C ALA A 827 37.37 33.67 -16.84
N SER A 828 36.26 34.30 -17.25
CA SER A 828 35.31 33.69 -18.20
C SER A 828 35.88 33.49 -19.61
N MET A 829 36.86 34.31 -20.02
CA MET A 829 37.58 34.16 -21.29
C MET A 829 38.66 33.05 -21.24
N GLY A 830 38.97 32.53 -20.06
CA GLY A 830 39.93 31.44 -19.84
C GLY A 830 39.41 30.06 -20.28
N PRO A 831 40.14 28.98 -19.96
CA PRO A 831 39.68 27.59 -20.14
C PRO A 831 38.41 27.29 -19.32
N ASP A 832 37.64 26.27 -19.69
CA ASP A 832 36.46 25.89 -18.90
C ASP A 832 36.87 25.35 -17.52
N PHE A 833 36.26 25.92 -16.48
CA PHE A 833 36.51 25.56 -15.07
C PHE A 833 35.24 25.09 -14.34
N SER A 834 34.19 24.77 -15.09
CA SER A 834 32.99 24.06 -14.60
C SER A 834 33.34 22.75 -13.89
N VAL A 835 34.41 22.08 -14.33
CA VAL A 835 34.97 20.85 -13.71
C VAL A 835 35.49 21.10 -12.29
N ILE A 836 35.98 22.31 -11.99
CA ILE A 836 36.50 22.68 -10.68
C ILE A 836 35.39 23.20 -9.79
N SER A 837 34.62 24.18 -10.25
CA SER A 837 33.58 24.79 -9.43
C SER A 837 32.45 25.35 -10.31
N PRO A 838 31.32 24.63 -10.41
CA PRO A 838 30.14 25.11 -11.13
C PRO A 838 29.66 26.48 -10.62
N LEU A 839 29.71 26.71 -9.31
CA LEU A 839 29.31 27.99 -8.71
C LEU A 839 30.18 29.16 -9.21
N LEU A 840 31.50 28.98 -9.25
CA LEU A 840 32.39 30.03 -9.74
C LEU A 840 32.25 30.23 -11.24
N TYR A 841 31.99 29.16 -12.00
CA TYR A 841 31.72 29.24 -13.43
C TYR A 841 30.50 30.13 -13.68
N GLU A 842 29.38 29.85 -13.01
CA GLU A 842 28.16 30.66 -13.10
C GLU A 842 28.37 32.10 -12.61
N ALA A 843 29.06 32.28 -11.48
CA ALA A 843 29.35 33.62 -10.96
C ALA A 843 30.25 34.43 -11.90
N SER A 844 31.26 33.79 -12.50
CA SER A 844 32.15 34.43 -13.47
C SER A 844 31.41 34.77 -14.75
N ASN A 845 30.57 33.87 -15.27
CA ASN A 845 29.74 34.16 -16.45
C ASN A 845 28.82 35.34 -16.16
N PHE A 846 28.08 35.31 -15.04
CA PHE A 846 27.17 36.38 -14.63
C PHE A 846 27.87 37.74 -14.46
N LEU A 847 28.93 37.78 -13.66
CA LEU A 847 29.64 39.02 -13.34
C LEU A 847 30.48 39.54 -14.50
N SER A 848 30.97 38.66 -15.38
CA SER A 848 31.68 39.09 -16.59
C SER A 848 30.77 39.77 -17.61
N LEU A 849 29.45 39.65 -17.45
CA LEU A 849 28.46 39.97 -18.46
C LEU A 849 28.72 39.18 -19.75
N ASP A 850 29.24 37.96 -19.65
CA ASP A 850 29.32 37.03 -20.78
C ASP A 850 27.92 36.49 -21.07
N LEU A 851 27.10 37.32 -21.71
CA LEU A 851 25.72 37.00 -22.05
C LEU A 851 25.61 35.78 -22.97
N GLY A 852 26.72 35.38 -23.62
CA GLY A 852 26.77 34.20 -24.47
C GLY A 852 26.80 32.87 -23.73
N SER A 853 27.14 32.85 -22.43
CA SER A 853 27.18 31.65 -21.59
C SER A 853 26.04 31.60 -20.56
N ILE A 854 25.65 32.76 -19.99
CA ILE A 854 24.52 32.87 -19.03
C ILE A 854 23.20 32.45 -19.69
N ILE A 855 23.12 32.60 -21.00
CA ILE A 855 21.86 32.49 -21.71
C ILE A 855 22.07 31.40 -22.77
N GLU A 856 21.62 30.19 -22.43
CA GLU A 856 21.39 29.11 -23.40
C GLU A 856 20.14 29.47 -24.21
N MET A 857 20.25 30.51 -25.05
CA MET A 857 19.15 31.39 -25.47
C MET A 857 18.14 30.72 -26.40
N LYS A 858 17.19 29.99 -25.82
CA LYS A 858 15.95 29.57 -26.47
C LYS A 858 15.14 30.80 -26.92
N ASN A 859 14.30 30.65 -27.95
CA ASN A 859 13.25 31.59 -28.35
C ASN A 859 13.70 33.00 -28.79
N GLY A 860 14.85 33.14 -29.45
CA GLY A 860 15.26 34.40 -30.06
C GLY A 860 15.78 35.47 -29.09
N ILE A 861 16.00 35.13 -27.81
CA ILE A 861 16.59 36.06 -26.83
C ILE A 861 18.02 36.46 -27.25
N PHE A 862 18.74 35.58 -27.98
CA PHE A 862 20.03 35.91 -28.59
C PHE A 862 19.98 37.19 -29.42
N TRP A 863 18.97 37.33 -30.27
CA TRP A 863 18.79 38.51 -31.11
C TRP A 863 18.48 39.76 -30.28
N ILE A 864 17.70 39.64 -29.20
CA ILE A 864 17.43 40.74 -28.27
C ILE A 864 18.73 41.23 -27.62
N VAL A 865 19.62 40.32 -27.24
CA VAL A 865 20.94 40.67 -26.67
C VAL A 865 21.82 41.36 -27.70
N VAL A 866 21.86 40.86 -28.94
CA VAL A 866 22.59 41.49 -30.04
C VAL A 866 22.09 42.91 -30.30
N ASP A 867 20.76 43.09 -30.37
CA ASP A 867 20.13 44.41 -30.52
C ASP A 867 20.49 45.34 -29.35
N GLY A 868 20.50 44.82 -28.12
CA GLY A 868 20.94 45.55 -26.92
C GLY A 868 22.41 45.98 -26.99
N VAL A 869 23.30 45.12 -27.49
CA VAL A 869 24.71 45.45 -27.72
C VAL A 869 24.85 46.53 -28.79
N TYR A 870 24.11 46.46 -29.89
CA TYR A 870 24.12 47.50 -30.92
C TYR A 870 23.62 48.83 -30.39
N ALA A 871 22.55 48.85 -29.59
CA ALA A 871 22.06 50.05 -28.92
C ALA A 871 23.13 50.63 -27.98
N GLY A 872 23.84 49.78 -27.23
CA GLY A 872 24.96 50.17 -26.36
C GLY A 872 26.14 50.78 -27.13
N ILE A 873 26.54 50.16 -28.26
CA ILE A 873 27.61 50.66 -29.14
C ILE A 873 27.19 51.98 -29.80
N PHE A 874 25.94 52.10 -30.23
CA PHE A 874 25.40 53.33 -30.80
C PHE A 874 25.42 54.48 -29.75
N ALA A 875 24.97 54.20 -28.53
CA ALA A 875 25.06 55.15 -27.42
C ALA A 875 26.52 55.54 -27.13
N TRP A 876 27.44 54.58 -27.09
CA TRP A 876 28.87 54.83 -26.94
C TRP A 876 29.41 55.77 -28.02
N ASN A 877 29.09 55.53 -29.29
CA ASN A 877 29.51 56.39 -30.39
C ASN A 877 28.97 57.82 -30.25
N ILE A 878 27.71 58.00 -29.83
CA ILE A 878 27.14 59.34 -29.55
C ILE A 878 27.92 60.04 -28.42
N LEU A 879 28.18 59.34 -27.32
CA LEU A 879 28.93 59.90 -26.19
C LEU A 879 30.36 60.29 -26.61
N CYS A 880 31.01 59.46 -27.43
CA CYS A 880 32.33 59.77 -27.99
C CYS A 880 32.29 61.03 -28.86
N VAL A 881 31.28 61.20 -29.72
CA VAL A 881 31.11 62.42 -30.53
C VAL A 881 30.95 63.66 -29.64
N VAL A 882 30.12 63.58 -28.59
CA VAL A 882 29.94 64.69 -27.63
C VAL A 882 31.28 65.09 -27.00
N VAL A 883 32.04 64.11 -26.51
CA VAL A 883 33.32 64.33 -25.84
C VAL A 883 34.41 64.81 -26.81
N LEU A 884 34.54 64.18 -27.98
CA LEU A 884 35.55 64.52 -28.99
C LEU A 884 35.41 65.95 -29.51
N PHE A 885 34.17 66.40 -29.75
CA PHE A 885 33.91 67.74 -30.29
C PHE A 885 33.64 68.79 -29.21
N ARG A 886 33.66 68.41 -27.92
CA ARG A 886 33.30 69.24 -26.76
C ARG A 886 31.95 69.94 -26.95
N LEU A 887 30.95 69.18 -27.40
CA LEU A 887 29.61 69.72 -27.70
C LEU A 887 28.89 70.19 -26.44
N ASP A 888 29.19 69.56 -25.31
CA ASP A 888 28.78 69.97 -23.97
C ASP A 888 29.21 71.41 -23.68
N GLU A 889 30.43 71.79 -24.08
CA GLU A 889 30.93 73.15 -23.89
C GLU A 889 30.44 74.15 -24.92
N LYS A 890 30.41 73.73 -26.20
CA LYS A 890 29.97 74.59 -27.30
C LYS A 890 28.49 74.95 -27.18
N TRP A 891 27.67 74.04 -26.67
CA TRP A 891 26.22 74.18 -26.60
C TRP A 891 25.67 74.03 -25.17
N LYS A 892 26.37 74.59 -24.17
CA LYS A 892 25.97 74.58 -22.74
C LYS A 892 24.53 75.02 -22.47
N ARG A 893 23.91 75.81 -23.37
CA ARG A 893 22.53 76.30 -23.22
C ARG A 893 21.45 75.25 -23.51
N ILE A 894 21.79 74.15 -24.19
CA ILE A 894 20.83 73.12 -24.57
C ILE A 894 20.89 71.98 -23.53
N GLU A 895 19.79 71.74 -22.83
CA GLU A 895 19.71 70.71 -21.77
C GLU A 895 20.06 69.30 -22.25
N PHE A 896 19.79 68.98 -23.52
CA PHE A 896 20.16 67.70 -24.12
C PHE A 896 21.68 67.45 -24.07
N PHE A 897 22.53 68.43 -24.41
CA PHE A 897 23.99 68.26 -24.37
C PHE A 897 24.52 68.22 -22.94
N ARG A 898 23.88 68.92 -21.99
CA ARG A 898 24.19 68.81 -20.56
C ARG A 898 23.87 67.41 -20.02
N PHE A 899 22.72 66.86 -20.41
CA PHE A 899 22.33 65.51 -20.06
C PHE A 899 23.27 64.46 -20.67
N LEU A 900 23.67 64.61 -21.94
CA LEU A 900 24.65 63.73 -22.57
C LEU A 900 26.04 63.83 -21.93
N ALA A 901 26.47 65.01 -21.49
CA ALA A 901 27.71 65.18 -20.76
C ALA A 901 27.66 64.45 -19.40
N TRP A 902 26.56 64.62 -18.66
CA TRP A 902 26.33 63.88 -17.42
C TRP A 902 26.34 62.36 -17.67
N LEU A 903 25.68 61.88 -18.72
CA LEU A 903 25.74 60.47 -19.10
C LEU A 903 27.17 60.03 -19.46
N ALA A 904 27.95 60.88 -20.15
CA ALA A 904 29.32 60.57 -20.51
C ALA A 904 30.21 60.37 -19.27
N ASP A 905 30.02 61.17 -18.21
CA ASP A 905 30.79 61.08 -16.97
C ASP A 905 30.63 59.73 -16.26
N TYR A 906 29.44 59.10 -16.36
CA TYR A 906 29.15 57.83 -15.67
C TYR A 906 29.17 56.60 -16.59
N LEU A 907 28.63 56.71 -17.81
CA LEU A 907 28.48 55.58 -18.72
C LEU A 907 29.74 55.30 -19.55
N MET A 908 30.58 56.28 -19.87
CA MET A 908 31.79 55.99 -20.63
C MET A 908 32.77 55.02 -19.95
N PRO A 909 33.04 55.08 -18.64
CA PRO A 909 33.91 54.08 -18.02
C PRO A 909 33.24 52.69 -18.01
N ILE A 910 31.92 52.62 -17.89
CA ILE A 910 31.16 51.36 -17.92
C ILE A 910 31.18 50.77 -19.34
N LEU A 911 30.67 51.50 -20.33
CA LEU A 911 30.61 51.05 -21.72
C LEU A 911 32.03 50.80 -22.26
N GLY A 912 32.92 51.76 -22.05
CA GLY A 912 34.28 51.73 -22.55
C GLY A 912 35.15 50.66 -21.91
N ASN A 913 35.09 50.42 -20.59
CA ASN A 913 35.95 49.42 -19.93
C ASN A 913 35.23 48.11 -19.58
N LEU A 914 34.06 48.18 -18.93
CA LEU A 914 33.31 46.98 -18.52
C LEU A 914 32.65 46.29 -19.70
N CYS A 915 31.98 47.03 -20.59
CA CYS A 915 31.28 46.40 -21.72
C CYS A 915 32.19 46.07 -22.91
N PHE A 916 33.48 46.38 -22.87
CA PHE A 916 34.39 46.12 -23.98
C PHE A 916 34.47 44.65 -24.38
N ILE A 917 34.74 43.76 -23.43
CA ILE A 917 34.80 42.31 -23.69
C ILE A 917 33.42 41.80 -24.15
N PRO A 918 32.31 42.04 -23.43
CA PRO A 918 30.98 41.61 -23.86
C PRO A 918 30.57 42.10 -25.25
N PHE A 919 30.76 43.39 -25.56
CA PHE A 919 30.34 43.97 -26.84
C PHE A 919 31.11 43.39 -28.02
N VAL A 920 32.43 43.30 -27.92
CA VAL A 920 33.27 42.70 -28.97
C VAL A 920 32.98 41.21 -29.10
N SER A 921 32.85 40.49 -27.98
CA SER A 921 32.53 39.05 -27.94
C SER A 921 31.20 38.72 -28.64
N ILE A 922 30.12 39.46 -28.34
CA ILE A 922 28.79 39.23 -28.92
C ILE A 922 28.75 39.62 -30.41
N CYS A 923 29.44 40.69 -30.80
CA CYS A 923 29.57 41.04 -32.22
C CYS A 923 30.30 39.94 -33.01
N LEU A 924 31.30 39.29 -32.39
CA LEU A 924 32.00 38.15 -32.96
C LEU A 924 31.19 36.85 -32.93
N ASP A 925 30.26 36.68 -31.99
CA ASP A 925 29.38 35.51 -31.91
C ASP A 925 28.50 35.35 -33.16
N ILE A 926 28.13 36.45 -33.82
CA ILE A 926 27.40 36.46 -35.10
C ILE A 926 28.17 35.73 -36.22
N PHE A 927 29.49 35.60 -36.11
CA PHE A 927 30.29 34.90 -37.13
C PHE A 927 30.55 33.43 -36.79
N LEU A 928 29.97 32.88 -35.72
CA LEU A 928 30.12 31.48 -35.31
C LEU A 928 29.29 30.52 -36.18
N CYS A 929 29.61 30.47 -37.47
CA CYS A 929 28.96 29.63 -38.48
C CYS A 929 29.79 28.38 -38.81
N ASP A 930 30.32 27.70 -37.80
CA ASP A 930 31.23 26.56 -37.94
C ASP A 930 30.54 25.19 -37.88
N GLN A 931 29.21 25.16 -37.88
CA GLN A 931 28.38 23.96 -37.94
C GLN A 931 27.44 24.01 -39.16
N SER A 932 27.16 22.86 -39.76
CA SER A 932 26.34 22.74 -40.96
C SER A 932 25.70 21.37 -41.10
N ILE A 933 24.56 21.30 -41.80
CA ILE A 933 23.97 20.04 -42.29
C ILE A 933 24.50 19.64 -43.67
N GLY A 934 25.13 20.57 -44.39
CA GLY A 934 25.58 20.44 -45.78
C GLY A 934 27.03 20.88 -46.00
N ASP A 935 27.53 20.79 -47.24
CA ASP A 935 28.87 21.28 -47.61
C ASP A 935 28.85 22.71 -48.15
N SER A 936 27.66 23.30 -48.28
CA SER A 936 27.45 24.66 -48.78
C SER A 936 27.37 25.69 -47.65
N PHE A 937 27.68 26.94 -47.96
CA PHE A 937 27.56 28.05 -47.00
C PHE A 937 26.12 28.25 -46.53
N THR A 938 25.14 28.00 -47.40
CA THR A 938 23.72 28.16 -47.08
C THR A 938 23.18 27.07 -46.16
N ASP A 939 23.91 25.96 -46.02
CA ASP A 939 23.56 24.86 -45.12
C ASP A 939 24.25 24.98 -43.76
N SER A 940 25.11 25.98 -43.59
CA SER A 940 25.68 26.34 -42.30
C SER A 940 24.70 27.16 -41.49
N PHE A 941 24.72 26.98 -40.18
CA PHE A 941 23.83 27.66 -39.25
C PHE A 941 24.61 28.24 -38.08
N LEU A 942 24.02 29.22 -37.40
CA LEU A 942 24.66 29.93 -36.32
C LEU A 942 24.77 29.03 -35.09
N ALA A 943 25.98 28.84 -34.55
CA ALA A 943 26.21 27.94 -33.41
C ALA A 943 25.47 28.37 -32.13
N LYS A 944 25.08 29.65 -32.03
CA LYS A 944 24.31 30.20 -30.92
C LYS A 944 22.78 30.09 -31.11
N ASP A 945 22.31 29.93 -32.35
CA ASP A 945 20.90 29.77 -32.70
C ASP A 945 20.77 29.06 -34.05
N CYS A 946 20.72 27.73 -34.03
CA CYS A 946 20.76 26.94 -35.25
C CYS A 946 19.41 26.87 -36.00
N TYR A 947 18.39 27.61 -35.58
CA TYR A 947 17.22 27.89 -36.42
C TYR A 947 17.53 28.90 -37.53
N TYR A 948 18.64 29.64 -37.41
CA TYR A 948 19.06 30.62 -38.41
C TYR A 948 20.23 30.09 -39.25
N PHE A 949 19.96 29.91 -40.54
CA PHE A 949 21.00 29.65 -41.51
C PHE A 949 21.90 30.86 -41.68
N CYS A 950 23.20 30.60 -41.66
CA CYS A 950 24.21 31.62 -41.82
C CYS A 950 24.21 32.18 -43.25
N TRP A 951 24.69 33.42 -43.37
CA TRP A 951 24.91 34.10 -44.65
C TRP A 951 23.65 34.35 -45.51
N LYS A 952 22.46 34.23 -44.93
CA LYS A 952 21.18 34.52 -45.59
C LYS A 952 20.24 35.31 -44.67
N GLY A 953 19.30 36.05 -45.27
CA GLY A 953 18.20 36.69 -44.54
C GLY A 953 18.67 37.64 -43.44
N SER A 954 18.08 37.55 -42.25
CA SER A 954 18.41 38.38 -41.09
C SER A 954 19.87 38.24 -40.66
N HIS A 955 20.41 37.01 -40.65
CA HIS A 955 21.78 36.76 -40.22
C HIS A 955 22.81 37.58 -41.01
N LEU A 956 22.64 37.69 -42.34
CA LEU A 956 23.54 38.49 -43.18
C LEU A 956 23.49 39.98 -42.80
N ILE A 957 22.31 40.52 -42.47
CA ILE A 957 22.14 41.91 -42.03
C ILE A 957 22.88 42.13 -40.71
N TYR A 958 22.69 41.23 -39.73
CA TYR A 958 23.39 41.27 -38.45
C TYR A 958 24.91 41.14 -38.62
N ALA A 959 25.39 40.28 -39.52
CA ALA A 959 26.82 40.16 -39.80
C ALA A 959 27.43 41.47 -40.33
N ILE A 960 26.72 42.17 -41.22
CA ILE A 960 27.16 43.48 -41.75
C ILE A 960 27.16 44.54 -40.63
N LEU A 961 26.10 44.59 -39.81
CA LEU A 961 26.01 45.52 -38.69
C LEU A 961 27.11 45.27 -37.64
N SER A 962 27.41 44.01 -37.31
CA SER A 962 28.53 43.64 -36.42
C SER A 962 29.87 44.11 -36.95
N CYS A 963 30.13 44.03 -38.27
CA CYS A 963 31.35 44.59 -38.87
C CYS A 963 31.45 46.11 -38.64
N PHE A 964 30.38 46.87 -38.91
CA PHE A 964 30.36 48.31 -38.66
C PHE A 964 30.49 48.66 -37.17
N ALA A 965 29.85 47.87 -36.31
CA ALA A 965 29.93 48.02 -34.87
C ALA A 965 31.37 47.85 -34.37
N LEU A 966 32.07 46.77 -34.77
CA LEU A 966 33.47 46.52 -34.40
C LEU A 966 34.41 47.61 -34.94
N LEU A 967 34.26 47.97 -36.23
CA LEU A 967 35.10 48.99 -36.89
C LEU A 967 34.91 50.40 -36.31
N SER A 968 33.77 50.72 -35.71
CA SER A 968 33.53 52.02 -35.06
C SER A 968 33.86 51.99 -33.57
N TYR A 969 33.43 50.95 -32.86
CA TYR A 969 33.54 50.83 -31.42
C TYR A 969 34.99 50.70 -30.95
N GLU A 970 35.77 49.77 -31.51
CA GLU A 970 37.13 49.50 -31.03
C GLU A 970 38.07 50.71 -31.14
N PRO A 971 38.19 51.40 -32.30
CA PRO A 971 39.04 52.58 -32.40
C PRO A 971 38.64 53.68 -31.41
N LEU A 972 37.34 53.92 -31.29
CA LEU A 972 36.80 54.95 -30.40
C LEU A 972 36.98 54.57 -28.92
N ALA A 973 36.85 53.29 -28.57
CA ALA A 973 37.14 52.77 -27.23
C ALA A 973 38.60 52.99 -26.85
N VAL A 974 39.54 52.60 -27.71
CA VAL A 974 40.98 52.79 -27.46
C VAL A 974 41.33 54.29 -27.33
N PHE A 975 40.75 55.15 -28.17
CA PHE A 975 41.04 56.59 -28.15
C PHE A 975 40.37 57.34 -27.00
N CYS A 976 39.09 57.08 -26.75
CA CYS A 976 38.27 57.90 -25.85
C CYS A 976 38.44 57.51 -24.39
N ARG A 977 38.92 56.29 -24.07
CA ARG A 977 39.20 55.88 -22.68
C ARG A 977 40.23 56.80 -22.00
N PRO A 978 41.44 57.05 -22.55
CA PRO A 978 42.37 58.03 -21.97
C PRO A 978 41.83 59.46 -21.98
N LEU A 979 41.17 59.87 -23.07
CA LEU A 979 40.61 61.23 -23.20
C LEU A 979 39.55 61.52 -22.14
N TRP A 980 38.68 60.56 -21.86
CA TRP A 980 37.68 60.69 -20.80
C TRP A 980 38.35 60.91 -19.44
N GLN A 981 39.37 60.12 -19.08
CA GLN A 981 40.08 60.29 -17.80
C GLN A 981 40.76 61.65 -17.64
N GLU A 982 41.22 62.25 -18.74
CA GLU A 982 41.80 63.59 -18.75
C GLU A 982 40.74 64.66 -18.46
N LEU A 983 39.53 64.49 -19.02
CA LEU A 983 38.43 65.44 -18.91
C LEU A 983 37.66 65.38 -17.59
N GLN A 984 37.90 64.36 -16.76
CA GLN A 984 37.24 64.22 -15.45
C GLN A 984 38.05 64.88 -14.32
N PRO A 985 37.66 66.07 -13.82
CA PRO A 985 38.39 66.76 -12.76
C PRO A 985 38.23 66.07 -11.39
N MET A 986 37.12 65.35 -11.17
CA MET A 986 36.81 64.66 -9.92
C MET A 986 37.40 63.25 -9.83
N LEU A 987 38.08 62.77 -10.88
CA LEU A 987 38.69 61.45 -10.91
C LEU A 987 40.12 61.52 -10.36
N HIS A 988 40.32 61.04 -9.14
CA HIS A 988 41.64 61.05 -8.48
C HIS A 988 42.46 59.82 -8.89
N VAL A 989 41.80 58.68 -9.10
CA VAL A 989 42.43 57.45 -9.56
C VAL A 989 42.43 57.41 -11.09
N LYS A 990 43.57 57.73 -11.68
CA LYS A 990 43.78 57.75 -13.13
C LYS A 990 44.60 56.53 -13.56
N ALA A 991 44.18 55.90 -14.65
CA ALA A 991 44.97 54.84 -15.27
C ALA A 991 46.04 55.46 -16.17
N PHE A 992 47.20 54.83 -16.28
CA PHE A 992 48.19 55.29 -17.25
C PHE A 992 47.67 55.01 -18.67
N PRO A 993 47.73 55.98 -19.62
CA PRO A 993 47.22 55.78 -20.97
C PRO A 993 47.80 54.54 -21.66
N LEU A 994 49.11 54.29 -21.46
CA LEU A 994 49.79 53.11 -21.97
C LEU A 994 49.14 51.80 -21.48
N PHE A 995 48.77 51.73 -20.20
CA PHE A 995 48.12 50.55 -19.64
C PHE A 995 46.75 50.31 -20.29
N LEU A 996 45.93 51.36 -20.46
CA LEU A 996 44.61 51.24 -21.10
C LEU A 996 44.69 50.78 -22.57
N MET A 997 45.69 51.27 -23.29
CA MET A 997 45.99 50.89 -24.67
C MET A 997 46.42 49.42 -24.78
N VAL A 998 47.41 49.02 -23.99
CA VAL A 998 47.89 47.63 -23.98
C VAL A 998 46.80 46.68 -23.49
N LYS A 999 46.02 47.07 -22.48
CA LYS A 999 44.84 46.35 -22.00
C LYS A 999 43.86 46.05 -23.14
N ALA A 1000 43.53 47.01 -24.00
CA ALA A 1000 42.62 46.77 -25.13
C ALA A 1000 43.14 45.69 -26.11
N VAL A 1001 44.46 45.69 -26.37
CA VAL A 1001 45.10 44.66 -27.21
C VAL A 1001 44.98 43.27 -26.56
N PHE A 1002 45.29 43.15 -25.27
CA PHE A 1002 45.17 41.88 -24.55
C PHE A 1002 43.72 41.40 -24.44
N GLN A 1003 42.77 42.29 -24.11
CA GLN A 1003 41.35 41.97 -24.07
C GLN A 1003 40.86 41.43 -25.42
N THR A 1004 41.23 42.08 -26.52
CA THR A 1004 40.88 41.62 -27.87
C THR A 1004 41.53 40.28 -28.20
N ALA A 1005 42.80 40.07 -27.83
CA ALA A 1005 43.49 38.80 -28.00
C ALA A 1005 42.80 37.66 -27.24
N PHE A 1006 42.38 37.88 -25.99
CA PHE A 1006 41.64 36.87 -25.21
C PHE A 1006 40.29 36.53 -25.83
N ILE A 1007 39.55 37.51 -26.33
CA ILE A 1007 38.27 37.27 -27.04
C ILE A 1007 38.54 36.43 -28.29
N VAL A 1008 39.54 36.78 -29.09
CA VAL A 1008 39.90 36.02 -30.30
C VAL A 1008 40.29 34.59 -29.96
N LEU A 1009 41.12 34.36 -28.94
CA LEU A 1009 41.47 33.02 -28.49
C LEU A 1009 40.24 32.21 -28.07
N ASN A 1010 39.35 32.83 -27.30
CA ASN A 1010 38.09 32.22 -26.83
C ASN A 1010 37.16 31.85 -28.00
N LYS A 1011 37.08 32.67 -29.06
CA LYS A 1011 36.24 32.36 -30.24
C LYS A 1011 36.90 31.39 -31.23
N THR A 1012 38.22 31.26 -31.21
CA THR A 1012 38.98 30.46 -32.19
C THR A 1012 39.54 29.16 -31.59
N ILE A 1013 40.59 29.25 -30.79
CA ILE A 1013 41.34 28.08 -30.28
C ILE A 1013 40.49 27.26 -29.32
N LYS A 1014 39.73 27.90 -28.42
CA LYS A 1014 38.91 27.20 -27.43
C LYS A 1014 37.91 26.22 -28.06
N ARG A 1015 37.36 26.56 -29.23
CA ARG A 1015 36.43 25.70 -29.98
C ARG A 1015 37.09 24.46 -30.58
N VAL A 1016 38.41 24.47 -30.75
CA VAL A 1016 39.17 23.34 -31.30
C VAL A 1016 39.78 22.51 -30.18
N SER A 1017 40.36 23.17 -29.17
CA SER A 1017 40.97 22.53 -28.02
C SER A 1017 40.95 23.49 -26.82
N ASP A 1018 40.16 23.15 -25.80
CA ASP A 1018 40.07 23.96 -24.58
C ASP A 1018 41.39 23.92 -23.77
N ILE A 1019 42.07 22.78 -23.75
CA ILE A 1019 43.42 22.63 -23.16
C ILE A 1019 44.43 23.50 -23.91
N GLY A 1020 44.44 23.44 -25.25
CA GLY A 1020 45.33 24.27 -26.07
C GLY A 1020 45.08 25.76 -25.88
N HIS A 1021 43.81 26.17 -25.79
CA HIS A 1021 43.42 27.53 -25.43
C HIS A 1021 43.94 27.92 -24.05
N GLY A 1022 43.74 27.08 -23.03
CA GLY A 1022 44.20 27.33 -21.67
C GLY A 1022 45.71 27.56 -21.57
N ILE A 1023 46.53 26.75 -22.25
CA ILE A 1023 48.00 26.91 -22.25
C ILE A 1023 48.41 28.25 -22.87
N ILE A 1024 47.84 28.60 -24.02
CA ILE A 1024 48.14 29.86 -24.72
C ILE A 1024 47.65 31.05 -23.88
N PHE A 1025 46.46 30.94 -23.30
CA PHE A 1025 45.88 31.95 -22.41
C PHE A 1025 46.79 32.23 -21.21
N ILE A 1026 47.27 31.19 -20.51
CA ILE A 1026 48.20 31.32 -19.38
C ILE A 1026 49.48 32.02 -19.81
N PHE A 1027 50.06 31.63 -20.96
CA PHE A 1027 51.28 32.26 -21.48
C PHE A 1027 51.10 33.76 -21.74
N ILE A 1028 50.00 34.15 -22.41
CA ILE A 1028 49.67 35.55 -22.66
C ILE A 1028 49.40 36.31 -21.36
N MET A 1029 48.71 35.70 -20.39
CA MET A 1029 48.48 36.29 -19.07
C MET A 1029 49.79 36.56 -18.32
N ILE A 1030 50.78 35.65 -18.39
CA ILE A 1030 52.10 35.87 -17.78
C ILE A 1030 52.81 37.07 -18.42
N ILE A 1031 52.75 37.21 -19.76
CA ILE A 1031 53.30 38.38 -20.47
C ILE A 1031 52.58 39.66 -20.01
N TYR A 1032 51.26 39.61 -19.87
CA TYR A 1032 50.47 40.75 -19.43
C TYR A 1032 50.79 41.18 -17.99
N ILE A 1033 50.94 40.21 -17.09
CA ILE A 1033 51.38 40.43 -15.71
C ILE A 1033 52.79 41.03 -15.67
N ALA A 1034 53.74 40.49 -16.44
CA ALA A 1034 55.10 41.02 -16.52
C ALA A 1034 55.14 42.47 -17.04
N PHE A 1035 54.26 42.78 -18.00
CA PHE A 1035 54.09 44.14 -18.49
C PHE A 1035 53.58 45.09 -17.39
N ILE A 1036 52.55 44.71 -16.64
CA ILE A 1036 51.99 45.55 -15.56
C ILE A 1036 52.97 45.74 -14.40
N PHE A 1037 53.72 44.70 -14.02
CA PHE A 1037 54.76 44.86 -13.01
C PHE A 1037 55.83 45.88 -13.42
N LYS A 1038 56.13 45.98 -14.71
CA LYS A 1038 57.07 46.96 -15.25
C LYS A 1038 56.45 48.36 -15.41
N PHE A 1039 55.19 48.42 -15.83
CA PHE A 1039 54.46 49.65 -16.11
C PHE A 1039 53.23 49.74 -15.21
N LYS A 1040 53.28 50.62 -14.20
CA LYS A 1040 52.20 50.82 -13.24
C LYS A 1040 50.85 51.00 -13.97
N SER A 1041 49.80 50.31 -13.53
CA SER A 1041 48.46 50.43 -14.13
C SER A 1041 47.78 51.75 -13.79
N TYR A 1042 47.86 52.16 -12.52
CA TYR A 1042 47.21 53.34 -11.98
C TYR A 1042 48.20 54.25 -11.25
N ASN A 1043 47.89 55.54 -11.21
CA ASN A 1043 48.62 56.53 -10.41
C ASN A 1043 48.44 56.35 -8.90
N TYR A 1044 47.55 55.44 -8.47
CA TYR A 1044 47.37 55.03 -7.08
C TYR A 1044 47.86 53.59 -6.85
N ALA A 1045 48.91 53.45 -6.03
CA ALA A 1045 49.62 52.19 -5.86
C ALA A 1045 48.77 51.02 -5.31
N ARG A 1046 47.74 51.30 -4.48
CA ARG A 1046 46.83 50.23 -4.01
C ARG A 1046 46.02 49.62 -5.14
N PHE A 1047 45.53 50.45 -6.07
CA PHE A 1047 44.73 49.96 -7.19
C PHE A 1047 45.60 49.16 -8.17
N SER A 1048 46.85 49.61 -8.41
CA SER A 1048 47.83 48.82 -9.17
C SER A 1048 48.09 47.46 -8.53
N LEU A 1049 48.27 47.40 -7.19
CA LEU A 1049 48.42 46.13 -6.48
C LEU A 1049 47.21 45.20 -6.65
N TRP A 1050 45.98 45.70 -6.48
CA TRP A 1050 44.79 44.85 -6.64
C TRP A 1050 44.57 44.38 -8.07
N GLN A 1051 44.95 45.19 -9.07
CA GLN A 1051 44.98 44.75 -10.48
C GLN A 1051 45.97 43.61 -10.68
N GLU A 1052 47.20 43.76 -10.19
CA GLU A 1052 48.25 42.72 -10.27
C GLU A 1052 47.79 41.41 -9.62
N LEU A 1053 47.24 41.48 -8.41
CA LEU A 1053 46.73 40.31 -7.68
C LEU A 1053 45.53 39.66 -8.39
N GLY A 1054 44.63 40.46 -8.97
CA GLY A 1054 43.52 39.96 -9.77
C GLY A 1054 44.01 39.12 -10.95
N LEU A 1055 45.00 39.63 -11.70
CA LEU A 1055 45.56 38.89 -12.83
C LEU A 1055 46.31 37.61 -12.42
N ILE A 1056 47.01 37.64 -11.28
CA ILE A 1056 47.62 36.43 -10.69
C ILE A 1056 46.53 35.43 -10.30
N GLY A 1057 45.43 35.89 -9.72
CA GLY A 1057 44.28 35.04 -9.36
C GLY A 1057 43.62 34.38 -10.58
N VAL A 1058 43.43 35.12 -11.68
CA VAL A 1058 42.93 34.57 -12.95
C VAL A 1058 43.91 33.55 -13.54
N THR A 1059 45.21 33.83 -13.50
CA THR A 1059 46.24 32.91 -13.99
C THR A 1059 46.27 31.62 -13.16
N TRP A 1060 46.14 31.72 -11.83
CA TRP A 1060 46.01 30.57 -10.94
C TRP A 1060 44.78 29.71 -11.26
N LEU A 1061 43.63 30.36 -11.46
CA LEU A 1061 42.40 29.68 -11.87
C LEU A 1061 42.59 28.94 -13.20
N ALA A 1062 43.16 29.60 -14.21
CA ALA A 1062 43.41 28.99 -15.52
C ALA A 1062 44.36 27.78 -15.43
N ILE A 1063 45.42 27.85 -14.60
CA ILE A 1063 46.34 26.71 -14.38
C ILE A 1063 45.58 25.51 -13.81
N LEU A 1064 44.80 25.71 -12.73
CA LEU A 1064 44.03 24.62 -12.14
C LEU A 1064 43.05 24.02 -13.15
N SER A 1065 42.42 24.85 -13.97
CA SER A 1065 41.43 24.45 -14.97
C SER A 1065 42.04 23.55 -16.04
N VAL A 1066 43.21 23.92 -16.58
CA VAL A 1066 43.94 23.10 -17.55
C VAL A 1066 44.32 21.73 -16.95
N ILE A 1067 44.79 21.70 -15.69
CA ILE A 1067 45.12 20.44 -15.02
C ILE A 1067 43.85 19.59 -14.82
N GLY A 1068 42.70 20.22 -14.54
CA GLY A 1068 41.43 19.52 -14.35
C GLY A 1068 40.80 18.95 -15.60
N LEU A 1069 40.95 19.62 -16.73
CA LEU A 1069 40.51 19.09 -18.03
C LEU A 1069 41.27 17.81 -18.41
N GLU A 1070 42.52 17.64 -17.97
CA GLU A 1070 43.33 16.45 -18.27
C GLU A 1070 43.01 15.26 -17.37
N ILE A 1071 42.73 15.48 -16.08
CA ILE A 1071 42.69 14.39 -15.09
C ILE A 1071 41.33 13.68 -15.00
N SER A 1072 40.24 14.27 -15.52
CA SER A 1072 38.85 13.74 -15.69
C SER A 1072 38.25 12.83 -14.58
N ASN A 1073 38.80 12.84 -13.36
CA ASN A 1073 38.38 11.99 -12.26
C ASN A 1073 37.56 12.77 -11.23
N TYR A 1074 36.47 12.17 -10.71
CA TYR A 1074 35.62 12.80 -9.70
C TYR A 1074 36.39 13.23 -8.43
N LEU A 1075 37.37 12.44 -8.00
CA LEU A 1075 38.26 12.79 -6.88
C LEU A 1075 39.05 14.08 -7.09
N TYR A 1076 39.36 14.41 -8.34
CA TYR A 1076 40.11 15.61 -8.69
C TYR A 1076 39.29 16.89 -8.51
N SER A 1077 37.98 16.85 -8.74
CA SER A 1077 37.09 18.02 -8.56
C SER A 1077 37.15 18.52 -7.11
N THR A 1078 36.99 17.63 -6.12
CA THR A 1078 37.06 17.98 -4.70
C THR A 1078 38.43 18.53 -4.29
N ILE A 1079 39.51 17.91 -4.76
CA ILE A 1079 40.89 18.33 -4.45
C ILE A 1079 41.17 19.71 -5.06
N SER A 1080 40.68 19.98 -6.27
CA SER A 1080 40.90 21.24 -6.98
C SER A 1080 40.18 22.41 -6.32
N ILE A 1081 38.99 22.19 -5.75
CA ILE A 1081 38.29 23.19 -4.95
C ILE A 1081 39.15 23.61 -3.75
N ILE A 1082 39.77 22.64 -3.05
CA ILE A 1082 40.66 22.93 -1.92
C ILE A 1082 41.86 23.77 -2.38
N PHE A 1083 42.54 23.37 -3.46
CA PHE A 1083 43.67 24.13 -4.00
C PHE A 1083 43.28 25.53 -4.46
N LEU A 1084 42.08 25.69 -5.02
CA LEU A 1084 41.55 26.98 -5.44
C LEU A 1084 41.38 27.93 -4.24
N PHE A 1085 40.67 27.48 -3.20
CA PHE A 1085 40.45 28.29 -1.99
C PHE A 1085 41.74 28.61 -1.26
N VAL A 1086 42.64 27.64 -1.10
CA VAL A 1086 43.95 27.85 -0.46
C VAL A 1086 44.79 28.85 -1.26
N GLY A 1087 44.83 28.72 -2.59
CA GLY A 1087 45.55 29.64 -3.46
C GLY A 1087 45.01 31.07 -3.39
N TRP A 1088 43.69 31.26 -3.42
CA TRP A 1088 43.08 32.59 -3.31
C TRP A 1088 43.27 33.20 -1.93
N LEU A 1089 43.13 32.43 -0.85
CA LEU A 1089 43.42 32.91 0.50
C LEU A 1089 44.87 33.39 0.62
N PHE A 1090 45.81 32.65 0.03
CA PHE A 1090 47.22 33.04 0.00
C PHE A 1090 47.44 34.34 -0.79
N ILE A 1091 46.87 34.47 -1.99
CA ILE A 1091 46.98 35.67 -2.83
C ILE A 1091 46.37 36.90 -2.11
N ILE A 1092 45.18 36.77 -1.52
CA ILE A 1092 44.51 37.85 -0.80
C ILE A 1092 45.29 38.23 0.45
N PHE A 1093 45.76 37.26 1.25
CA PHE A 1093 46.55 37.51 2.44
C PHE A 1093 47.85 38.25 2.12
N LEU A 1094 48.58 37.79 1.09
CA LEU A 1094 49.79 38.44 0.62
C LEU A 1094 49.50 39.87 0.14
N GLY A 1095 48.40 40.06 -0.58
CA GLY A 1095 47.94 41.37 -1.02
C GLY A 1095 47.64 42.33 0.11
N LEU A 1096 46.86 41.89 1.11
CA LEU A 1096 46.55 42.67 2.31
C LEU A 1096 47.81 42.99 3.11
N PHE A 1097 48.73 42.04 3.23
CA PHE A 1097 50.01 42.24 3.90
C PHE A 1097 50.88 43.30 3.20
N ILE A 1098 51.04 43.20 1.86
CA ILE A 1098 51.78 44.19 1.07
C ILE A 1098 51.08 45.56 1.13
N GLN A 1099 49.75 45.59 1.01
CA GLN A 1099 48.97 46.82 1.13
C GLN A 1099 49.21 47.49 2.48
N TYR A 1100 49.09 46.75 3.58
CA TYR A 1100 49.27 47.27 4.94
C TYR A 1100 50.70 47.81 5.14
N LYS A 1101 51.71 47.08 4.66
CA LYS A 1101 53.12 47.42 4.88
C LYS A 1101 53.64 48.55 3.98
N LYS A 1102 53.21 48.60 2.71
CA LYS A 1102 53.86 49.42 1.68
C LYS A 1102 52.98 50.55 1.12
N TYR A 1103 51.64 50.42 1.16
CA TYR A 1103 50.75 51.35 0.44
C TYR A 1103 49.73 52.00 1.38
N PRO A 1104 49.91 53.26 1.81
CA PRO A 1104 48.97 53.96 2.70
C PRO A 1104 47.62 54.27 2.03
N SER A 1105 46.58 54.50 2.85
CA SER A 1105 45.24 54.88 2.37
C SER A 1105 45.24 56.37 2.07
N LEU A 1106 45.25 56.71 0.79
CA LEU A 1106 45.20 58.10 0.33
C LEU A 1106 43.78 58.53 -0.01
N LEU A 1107 42.92 57.58 -0.38
CA LEU A 1107 41.49 57.84 -0.50
C LEU A 1107 40.81 57.65 0.85
N TYR A 1108 40.00 58.61 1.25
CA TYR A 1108 39.16 58.52 2.45
C TYR A 1108 37.72 58.95 2.13
N ARG A 1109 36.77 58.42 2.89
CA ARG A 1109 35.39 58.90 2.89
C ARG A 1109 35.25 59.84 4.09
N PRO A 1110 34.77 61.09 3.93
CA PRO A 1110 34.47 61.92 5.09
C PRO A 1110 33.47 61.16 5.96
N LYS A 1111 33.66 61.23 7.27
CA LYS A 1111 32.77 60.59 8.24
C LYS A 1111 31.36 61.12 7.94
N SER A 1112 30.48 60.27 7.43
CA SER A 1112 29.12 60.70 7.10
C SER A 1112 28.52 61.34 8.35
N ARG A 1113 27.84 62.48 8.22
CA ARG A 1113 27.04 63.03 9.32
C ARG A 1113 26.24 61.87 9.91
N ASP A 1114 26.30 61.71 11.23
CA ASP A 1114 25.74 60.59 11.98
C ASP A 1114 24.26 60.41 11.59
N THR A 1115 23.99 59.59 10.57
CA THR A 1115 22.65 59.36 10.04
C THR A 1115 21.80 58.65 11.08
N THR A 1116 22.43 58.01 12.06
CA THR A 1116 21.82 57.51 13.29
C THR A 1116 21.14 58.61 14.09
N ASN A 1117 21.65 59.85 14.10
CA ASN A 1117 20.97 60.99 14.75
C ASN A 1117 19.81 61.53 13.91
N LEU A 1118 19.90 61.45 12.57
CA LEU A 1118 18.83 61.82 11.65
C LEU A 1118 17.69 60.79 11.65
N PHE A 1119 18.02 59.49 11.71
CA PHE A 1119 17.07 58.39 11.93
C PHE A 1119 16.50 58.45 13.36
N LYS A 1120 17.30 58.68 14.40
CA LYS A 1120 16.78 58.91 15.76
C LYS A 1120 15.83 60.10 15.76
N PHE A 1121 16.14 61.21 15.09
CA PHE A 1121 15.27 62.38 14.99
C PHE A 1121 13.96 62.07 14.24
N ALA A 1122 14.01 61.35 13.12
CA ALA A 1122 12.81 60.98 12.36
C ALA A 1122 11.91 59.96 13.07
N PHE A 1123 12.50 59.04 13.87
CA PHE A 1123 11.78 57.93 14.50
C PHE A 1123 11.49 58.13 16.01
N THR A 1124 12.02 59.18 16.67
CA THR A 1124 11.61 59.55 18.05
C THR A 1124 10.32 60.38 18.11
N PHE A 1125 9.74 60.78 16.98
CA PHE A 1125 8.44 61.46 16.93
C PHE A 1125 7.24 60.57 17.33
N GLY A 1126 7.44 59.27 17.59
CA GLY A 1126 6.36 58.32 17.86
C GLY A 1126 5.89 58.21 19.32
N LYS A 1127 6.68 58.58 20.33
CA LYS A 1127 6.27 58.41 21.74
C LYS A 1127 6.79 59.52 22.65
N GLY A 1128 5.94 60.52 22.87
CA GLY A 1128 5.89 61.28 24.12
C GLY A 1128 6.93 62.38 24.30
N SER A 1129 6.71 63.55 23.70
CA SER A 1129 7.07 64.82 24.36
C SER A 1129 6.36 66.00 23.71
N LYS A 1130 5.18 66.35 24.22
CA LYS A 1130 4.58 67.68 23.98
C LYS A 1130 5.35 68.81 24.69
N SER A 1131 6.31 68.51 25.58
CA SER A 1131 7.04 69.54 26.34
C SER A 1131 8.32 70.03 25.64
N SER A 1132 8.90 69.26 24.70
CA SER A 1132 10.08 69.70 23.94
C SER A 1132 9.74 70.66 22.78
N LEU A 1133 8.53 70.59 22.22
CA LEU A 1133 8.09 71.49 21.15
C LEU A 1133 7.85 72.93 21.65
N MET A 1134 7.46 73.11 22.92
CA MET A 1134 7.33 74.44 23.52
C MET A 1134 8.69 75.12 23.74
N LYS A 1135 9.73 74.37 24.13
CA LYS A 1135 11.09 74.93 24.29
C LYS A 1135 11.80 75.26 22.98
N PHE A 1136 11.40 74.65 21.85
CA PHE A 1136 11.98 74.97 20.55
C PHE A 1136 11.38 76.26 19.95
N ASN A 1137 10.11 76.56 20.23
CA ASN A 1137 9.50 77.82 19.81
C ASN A 1137 9.96 79.03 20.66
N GLU A 1138 10.30 78.84 21.94
CA GLU A 1138 10.93 79.90 22.76
C GLU A 1138 12.36 80.26 22.33
N ARG A 1139 13.08 79.35 21.65
CA ARG A 1139 14.43 79.67 21.11
C ARG A 1139 14.39 80.38 19.76
N LYS A 1140 13.30 80.28 19.01
CA LYS A 1140 13.14 81.00 17.73
C LYS A 1140 12.79 82.48 17.90
N SER A 1141 12.31 82.91 19.07
CA SER A 1141 12.02 84.32 19.37
C SER A 1141 13.23 85.11 19.92
N LYS A 1142 14.41 84.49 20.06
CA LYS A 1142 15.62 85.13 20.59
C LYS A 1142 16.79 85.27 19.60
N ILE A 1143 16.54 85.11 18.30
CA ILE A 1143 17.57 85.40 17.29
C ILE A 1143 17.33 86.80 16.73
N VAL A 1144 18.08 87.75 17.28
CA VAL A 1144 18.30 89.12 16.78
C VAL A 1144 18.97 89.04 15.40
N PRO A 1145 18.61 89.88 14.42
CA PRO A 1145 19.36 90.01 13.18
C PRO A 1145 20.59 90.90 13.42
N ALA A 1146 21.79 90.36 13.23
CA ALA A 1146 23.02 91.14 12.98
C ALA A 1146 23.29 90.98 11.47
N GLU A 1147 22.97 92.00 10.68
CA GLU A 1147 23.84 93.11 10.29
C GLU A 1147 24.87 92.74 9.21
N SER A 1148 24.80 93.54 8.15
CA SER A 1148 25.64 93.65 6.96
C SER A 1148 27.11 93.98 7.27
N GLY A 1149 28.02 93.49 6.41
CA GLY A 1149 29.37 94.03 6.29
C GLY A 1149 30.23 93.26 5.29
N ASP A 1150 30.46 93.89 4.12
CA ASP A 1150 31.43 93.66 3.02
C ASP A 1150 31.57 92.30 2.33
#